data_AF-A0A158NUU6-F1
#
_entry.id   AF-A0A158NUU6-F1
#
_cell.length_a   1.000
_cell.length_b   1.000
_cell.length_c   1.000
_cell.angle_alpha   90.00
_cell.angle_beta   90.00
_cell.angle_gamma   90.00
#
_symmetry.space_group_name_H-M   'P 1'
#
loop_
_entity.id
_entity.type
_entity.pdbx_description
1 polymer ?
#
loop_
_entity_poly.entity_id
_entity_poly.type
_entity_poly.pdbx_seq_one_letter_code
_entity_poly.pdbx_strand_id
1 'polypeptide(L)'
;MTCPHQGPHVMSQQASKMSICLDESEELKNPSKISGARRVQHSDLSRLELLIRPTTHEIFGNVKLEQLYETSCLSMVQHNERHDVISGICLCNYPNIPSISPDDWLTWLTTIYGIPSATERNTMFIHLLVWDELYSNEFLGELLAAVFDSTTYCQYVVLIIPSQVESVHLSMFEQEMTKVLAKTAMPNVALQFLYLTNRHRLRPKLKIRRVVEEDNDDVIAIINGEDMLKKLYGEYYISEMIRHPSNCRQLIIGEDSNGSAVGVMCLNVMIDIDLLNKNFELMPYNGLKKSRENDRTVEHNETMQSQFVPHVFPTSDNEINAFVLEMFAMRDEMRPHWSHDFLEAAFDCFPHLEYCRVPLRCNRDFFMTLYILHRAVVCEELMCRRAQIQDREAIERLLLTISTKHQVLADFDFAMDPLQAVQRDCFVFESNDIMLGLAILCAERQINFITNYYHIEDYVSVQSISQNDYGCLLHFVLMPIFSAYHRFFLRELTRLSKLTVIFYRLHRKDETALTWMYPLVSCLNDMIPVDPRRQVEYEFPIVQENFNSWENNTKCERNDIANDEFSLFMTSPRLAMMPRTIIDTRIVVVGGSDCGIAFAEYLALRLTQRYIQLTNLTLISPHGIPFDNESSRSDCCEYLLPFRGKFHSGYRRYVVARTWLNIIYGTMAAINRKNKIQDQTPWNCLTVNNDKEASTCFRKIQWLTEDFKERKAIFFYGRNIDCYCTLGGLIKLGVKPSWITLIEPNSFKSCKTRDQAFFHDYEVNKAVTNAILQSGVQVFSEWTVIDWKTLENDDAKLMIKSITIEKEEEKKKLTCDVLFNFYEKTIDLNAYLTFCRAGLIFDGSLVINLECRTNDPFIFAAGTMTKYSRKFYADIWQHKYYNSMEIGERLAQILWKVIETDVQVFEQISEKKEKIMHLTPSTFRAPIVIACILPGDYHYLHVCKPGKTIWDNTTKINHNHGNVFVTGSCESEIGYFRIRLNMYDTVESITCVSRKTFRTQDMIVLYGKHESMLNELKFRFQNSEISDFYAYFREPWAAMILHDRFDCLRVENRVTLLSRTDISLVDDCIDMLIESKWKTISKKNRNYIESRYAGSAYHQELENNLMNFLEFYENELPMYCTLRKQHQMYMDIEESPLYFDQ
;
A
#
# COMPACT_ATOMS: atom_id res chain seq x y z
N MET A 1 -31.62 42.78 51.28
CA MET A 1 -32.58 42.00 52.09
C MET A 1 -32.61 40.60 51.52
N THR A 2 -32.11 39.65 52.32
CA THR A 2 -32.40 38.20 52.39
C THR A 2 -32.92 37.45 51.14
N CYS A 3 -32.10 36.46 50.72
CA CYS A 3 -32.39 35.12 50.17
C CYS A 3 -33.76 34.48 50.57
N PRO A 4 -34.29 33.42 49.88
CA PRO A 4 -33.52 32.23 49.47
C PRO A 4 -33.91 31.38 48.23
N HIS A 5 -32.92 30.58 47.81
CA HIS A 5 -32.86 29.24 47.19
C HIS A 5 -34.07 28.55 46.55
N GLN A 6 -33.86 28.03 45.32
CA GLN A 6 -34.19 26.67 44.85
C GLN A 6 -33.27 26.28 43.66
N GLY A 7 -32.70 25.07 43.67
CA GLY A 7 -31.75 24.57 42.65
C GLY A 7 -32.43 23.95 41.40
N PRO A 8 -31.67 23.61 40.33
CA PRO A 8 -32.25 23.03 39.13
C PRO A 8 -32.10 21.50 39.07
N HIS A 9 -33.24 20.82 38.93
CA HIS A 9 -33.37 19.54 38.24
C HIS A 9 -33.47 19.85 36.73
N VAL A 10 -32.44 19.58 35.93
CA VAL A 10 -32.57 19.44 34.45
C VAL A 10 -31.50 18.47 33.93
N MET A 11 -31.89 17.22 33.65
CA MET A 11 -31.30 16.37 32.60
C MET A 11 -32.33 15.28 32.28
N SER A 12 -33.26 15.60 31.37
CA SER A 12 -33.95 14.63 30.51
C SER A 12 -34.87 15.39 29.55
N GLN A 13 -34.38 15.68 28.35
CA GLN A 13 -35.18 15.79 27.11
C GLN A 13 -34.27 16.22 25.96
N GLN A 14 -33.65 15.24 25.29
CA GLN A 14 -33.33 15.30 23.85
C GLN A 14 -32.98 13.88 23.39
N ALA A 15 -34.01 13.05 23.29
CA ALA A 15 -33.98 11.76 22.61
C ALA A 15 -35.37 11.54 21.99
N SER A 16 -35.69 12.34 20.97
CA SER A 16 -36.86 12.11 20.11
C SER A 16 -36.82 13.03 18.90
N LYS A 17 -36.20 12.57 17.80
CA LYS A 17 -36.61 12.85 16.41
C LYS A 17 -35.66 12.17 15.42
N MET A 18 -35.93 10.90 15.15
CA MET A 18 -35.73 10.28 13.84
C MET A 18 -36.59 9.01 13.76
N SER A 19 -37.91 9.21 13.64
CA SER A 19 -38.86 8.16 13.27
C SER A 19 -39.33 8.48 11.86
N ILE A 20 -38.75 7.81 10.86
CA ILE A 20 -39.25 7.82 9.48
C ILE A 20 -40.12 6.58 9.30
N CYS A 21 -41.32 6.85 8.76
CA CYS A 21 -42.39 5.97 8.29
C CYS A 21 -42.11 4.46 8.27
N LEU A 22 -42.72 3.73 9.21
CA LEU A 22 -43.15 2.35 9.01
C LEU A 22 -44.63 2.40 8.66
N ASP A 23 -44.96 2.12 7.40
CA ASP A 23 -46.32 1.80 6.99
C ASP A 23 -46.73 0.52 7.70
N GLU A 24 -47.87 0.60 8.39
CA GLU A 24 -48.49 -0.50 9.12
C GLU A 24 -48.88 -1.62 8.15
N SER A 25 -48.15 -2.74 8.22
CA SER A 25 -48.68 -4.04 7.84
C SER A 25 -48.21 -5.08 8.86
N GLU A 26 -49.19 -5.74 9.48
CA GLU A 26 -49.04 -6.77 10.52
C GLU A 26 -48.39 -8.06 9.98
N GLU A 27 -47.11 -8.01 9.60
CA GLU A 27 -46.27 -9.19 9.34
C GLU A 27 -44.93 -9.09 10.11
N LEU A 28 -44.99 -9.01 11.44
CA LEU A 28 -43.81 -9.09 12.29
C LEU A 28 -44.02 -10.15 13.37
N LYS A 29 -43.53 -11.37 13.13
CA LYS A 29 -43.31 -12.34 14.23
C LYS A 29 -42.22 -13.40 14.01
N ASN A 30 -41.35 -13.26 13.03
CA ASN A 30 -40.10 -14.03 12.98
C ASN A 30 -38.92 -13.08 12.68
N PRO A 31 -37.86 -13.08 13.51
CA PRO A 31 -36.63 -12.38 13.17
C PRO A 31 -36.04 -12.99 11.88
N SER A 32 -35.50 -12.13 11.00
CA SER A 32 -34.74 -12.58 9.83
C SER A 32 -33.60 -13.50 10.27
N LYS A 33 -33.32 -14.58 9.55
CA LYS A 33 -32.25 -15.50 9.96
C LYS A 33 -30.88 -14.83 9.93
N ILE A 34 -29.98 -15.34 10.77
CA ILE A 34 -28.56 -15.01 10.68
C ILE A 34 -28.07 -15.51 9.32
N SER A 35 -27.49 -14.60 8.54
CA SER A 35 -27.03 -14.90 7.18
C SER A 35 -25.54 -15.20 7.13
N GLY A 36 -24.76 -14.64 8.05
CA GLY A 36 -23.32 -14.84 8.08
C GLY A 36 -22.61 -14.00 9.13
N ALA A 37 -21.31 -14.22 9.23
CA ALA A 37 -20.41 -13.48 10.10
C ALA A 37 -19.18 -13.02 9.33
N ARG A 38 -18.65 -11.84 9.69
CA ARG A 38 -17.42 -11.29 9.12
C ARG A 38 -16.64 -10.49 10.16
N ARG A 39 -15.39 -10.16 9.86
CA ARG A 39 -14.61 -9.22 10.69
C ARG A 39 -15.29 -7.85 10.73
N VAL A 40 -15.17 -7.18 11.87
CA VAL A 40 -15.62 -5.79 12.07
C VAL A 40 -14.87 -4.87 11.13
N GLN A 41 -15.60 -3.94 10.51
CA GLN A 41 -15.07 -2.78 9.79
C GLN A 41 -15.29 -1.54 10.64
N HIS A 42 -14.50 -0.48 10.41
CA HIS A 42 -14.64 0.77 11.16
C HIS A 42 -16.06 1.37 11.02
N SER A 43 -16.72 1.20 9.87
CA SER A 43 -18.11 1.62 9.64
C SER A 43 -19.15 0.86 10.47
N ASP A 44 -18.81 -0.29 11.06
CA ASP A 44 -19.72 -1.06 11.91
C ASP A 44 -19.74 -0.54 13.36
N LEU A 45 -18.76 0.25 13.78
CA LEU A 45 -18.59 0.67 15.18
C LEU A 45 -19.83 1.40 15.71
N SER A 46 -20.38 2.34 14.93
CA SER A 46 -21.61 3.07 15.30
C SER A 46 -22.81 2.14 15.49
N ARG A 47 -22.91 1.06 14.70
CA ARG A 47 -23.97 0.05 14.85
C ARG A 47 -23.77 -0.81 16.09
N LEU A 48 -22.51 -1.16 16.40
CA LEU A 48 -22.17 -1.91 17.61
C LEU A 48 -22.43 -1.10 18.89
N GLU A 49 -22.19 0.22 18.85
CA GLU A 49 -22.53 1.12 19.97
C GLU A 49 -24.02 1.08 20.31
N LEU A 50 -24.90 1.01 19.30
CA LEU A 50 -26.35 0.87 19.50
C LEU A 50 -26.76 -0.45 20.16
N LEU A 51 -25.90 -1.47 20.12
CA LEU A 51 -26.15 -2.78 20.76
C LEU A 51 -25.62 -2.85 22.21
N ILE A 52 -24.92 -1.83 22.69
CA ILE A 52 -24.43 -1.80 24.07
C ILE A 52 -25.61 -1.60 25.03
N ARG A 53 -25.76 -2.52 25.99
CA ARG A 53 -26.84 -2.51 26.99
C ARG A 53 -26.29 -2.39 28.42
N PRO A 54 -27.14 -2.16 29.44
CA PRO A 54 -26.70 -2.18 30.83
C PRO A 54 -25.99 -3.48 31.24
N THR A 55 -26.47 -4.63 30.76
CA THR A 55 -25.83 -5.94 30.98
C THR A 55 -24.42 -6.03 30.37
N THR A 56 -24.19 -5.40 29.22
CA THR A 56 -22.84 -5.27 28.64
C THR A 56 -21.92 -4.49 29.58
N HIS A 57 -22.40 -3.39 30.17
CA HIS A 57 -21.63 -2.58 31.11
C HIS A 57 -21.37 -3.31 32.44
N GLU A 58 -22.30 -4.15 32.90
CA GLU A 58 -22.11 -4.97 34.11
C GLU A 58 -20.98 -5.99 33.93
N ILE A 59 -20.85 -6.59 32.75
CA ILE A 59 -19.84 -7.61 32.46
C ILE A 59 -18.49 -6.98 32.10
N PHE A 60 -18.48 -5.98 31.21
CA PHE A 60 -17.25 -5.45 30.60
C PHE A 60 -16.82 -4.06 31.13
N GLY A 61 -17.66 -3.41 31.94
CA GLY A 61 -17.44 -2.05 32.40
C GLY A 61 -17.65 -1.00 31.31
N ASN A 62 -17.07 0.18 31.50
CA ASN A 62 -17.11 1.25 30.51
C ASN A 62 -16.07 0.98 29.41
N VAL A 63 -16.53 0.53 28.25
CA VAL A 63 -15.67 0.16 27.11
C VAL A 63 -15.66 1.29 26.09
N LYS A 64 -14.46 1.81 25.79
CA LYS A 64 -14.25 2.70 24.64
C LYS A 64 -14.10 1.85 23.38
N LEU A 65 -15.20 1.70 22.64
CA LEU A 65 -15.28 0.76 21.52
C LEU A 65 -14.18 0.96 20.47
N GLU A 66 -13.91 2.20 20.10
CA GLU A 66 -12.91 2.52 19.08
C GLU A 66 -11.48 2.14 19.53
N GLN A 67 -11.12 2.45 20.77
CA GLN A 67 -9.84 2.04 21.36
C GLN A 67 -9.74 0.51 21.49
N LEU A 68 -10.84 -0.14 21.89
CA LEU A 68 -10.89 -1.61 21.98
C LEU A 68 -10.73 -2.25 20.60
N TYR A 69 -11.35 -1.69 19.56
CA TYR A 69 -11.23 -2.17 18.19
C TYR A 69 -9.76 -2.18 17.72
N GLU A 70 -8.98 -1.15 18.06
CA GLU A 70 -7.56 -1.09 17.67
C GLU A 70 -6.66 -2.05 18.45
N THR A 71 -7.00 -2.30 19.71
CA THR A 71 -6.23 -3.19 20.61
C THR A 71 -6.64 -4.67 20.51
N SER A 72 -7.81 -4.95 19.93
CA SER A 72 -8.32 -6.30 19.73
C SER A 72 -7.52 -7.09 18.70
N CYS A 73 -7.23 -8.34 19.01
CA CYS A 73 -6.58 -9.29 18.10
C CYS A 73 -7.58 -9.84 17.06
N LEU A 74 -8.85 -9.94 17.43
CA LEU A 74 -9.93 -10.32 16.51
C LEU A 74 -11.24 -9.65 16.94
N SER A 75 -11.90 -8.99 16.00
CA SER A 75 -13.27 -8.48 16.20
C SER A 75 -14.16 -8.97 15.07
N MET A 76 -15.33 -9.51 15.41
CA MET A 76 -16.30 -10.06 14.44
C MET A 76 -17.71 -9.53 14.68
N VAL A 77 -18.48 -9.41 13.60
CA VAL A 77 -19.91 -9.11 13.60
C VAL A 77 -20.70 -10.21 12.91
N GLN A 78 -21.91 -10.46 13.36
CA GLN A 78 -22.92 -11.21 12.60
C GLN A 78 -23.90 -10.25 11.92
N HIS A 79 -24.40 -10.67 10.77
CA HIS A 79 -25.45 -9.95 10.07
C HIS A 79 -26.60 -10.86 9.65
N ASN A 80 -27.80 -10.29 9.56
CA ASN A 80 -28.98 -10.97 9.03
C ASN A 80 -29.01 -10.95 7.48
N GLU A 81 -30.05 -11.54 6.90
CA GLU A 81 -30.31 -11.54 5.43
C GLU A 81 -30.49 -10.14 4.84
N ARG A 82 -30.77 -9.12 5.67
CA ARG A 82 -30.88 -7.71 5.27
C ARG A 82 -29.55 -6.96 5.36
N HIS A 83 -28.47 -7.64 5.77
CA HIS A 83 -27.15 -7.07 6.06
C HIS A 83 -27.11 -6.07 7.23
N ASP A 84 -28.08 -6.15 8.14
CA ASP A 84 -28.05 -5.44 9.42
C ASP A 84 -27.14 -6.17 10.39
N VAL A 85 -26.34 -5.41 11.16
CA VAL A 85 -25.47 -5.97 12.21
C VAL A 85 -26.33 -6.34 13.41
N ILE A 86 -26.28 -7.60 13.83
CA ILE A 86 -27.12 -8.14 14.92
C ILE A 86 -26.33 -8.51 16.18
N SER A 87 -25.03 -8.77 16.06
CA SER A 87 -24.16 -9.07 17.19
C SER A 87 -22.71 -8.72 16.86
N GLY A 88 -21.88 -8.57 17.89
CA GLY A 88 -20.46 -8.34 17.76
C GLY A 88 -19.65 -8.85 18.95
N ILE A 89 -18.42 -9.28 18.68
CA ILE A 89 -17.45 -9.77 19.67
C ILE A 89 -16.08 -9.14 19.42
N CYS A 90 -15.39 -8.73 20.48
CA CYS A 90 -13.99 -8.28 20.45
C CYS A 90 -13.14 -9.16 21.38
N LEU A 91 -12.02 -9.67 20.85
CA LEU A 91 -11.17 -10.67 21.48
C LEU A 91 -9.71 -10.17 21.58
N CYS A 92 -9.12 -10.32 22.77
CA CYS A 92 -7.71 -10.01 23.04
C CYS A 92 -6.96 -11.24 23.55
N ASN A 93 -5.63 -11.22 23.51
CA ASN A 93 -4.73 -12.29 23.99
C ASN A 93 -4.35 -12.15 25.48
N TYR A 94 -5.14 -11.42 26.27
CA TYR A 94 -4.98 -11.26 27.72
C TYR A 94 -6.36 -10.99 28.37
N PRO A 95 -6.57 -11.30 29.66
CA PRO A 95 -7.84 -11.08 30.33
C PRO A 95 -8.14 -9.59 30.56
N ASN A 96 -9.41 -9.20 30.49
CA ASN A 96 -9.88 -7.84 30.81
C ASN A 96 -9.98 -7.61 32.35
N ILE A 97 -8.93 -7.98 33.09
CA ILE A 97 -8.88 -7.81 34.55
C ILE A 97 -7.72 -6.87 34.90
N PRO A 98 -8.00 -5.65 35.44
CA PRO A 98 -6.96 -4.67 35.75
C PRO A 98 -5.89 -5.14 36.74
N SER A 99 -6.22 -6.06 37.65
CA SER A 99 -5.30 -6.59 38.66
C SER A 99 -4.35 -7.68 38.14
N ILE A 100 -4.52 -8.14 36.91
CA ILE A 100 -3.69 -9.18 36.29
C ILE A 100 -2.81 -8.51 35.26
N SER A 101 -1.50 -8.61 35.44
CA SER A 101 -0.56 -8.15 34.42
C SER A 101 -0.77 -8.95 33.14
N PRO A 102 -0.74 -8.31 31.95
CA PRO A 102 -0.72 -9.04 30.69
C PRO A 102 0.36 -10.13 30.66
N ASP A 103 1.46 -9.98 31.41
CA ASP A 103 2.60 -10.90 31.43
C ASP A 103 2.34 -12.19 32.24
N ASP A 104 1.40 -12.19 33.19
CA ASP A 104 1.26 -13.25 34.21
C ASP A 104 -0.12 -13.95 34.20
N TRP A 105 -0.94 -13.67 33.18
CA TRP A 105 -2.30 -14.23 33.13
C TRP A 105 -2.31 -15.76 33.04
N LEU A 106 -1.28 -16.37 32.44
CA LEU A 106 -1.22 -17.82 32.28
C LEU A 106 -1.05 -18.53 33.63
N THR A 107 -0.17 -17.98 34.49
CA THR A 107 0.01 -18.44 35.88
C THR A 107 -1.31 -18.32 36.65
N TRP A 108 -1.99 -17.18 36.51
CA TRP A 108 -3.30 -16.95 37.13
C TRP A 108 -4.34 -17.97 36.69
N LEU A 109 -4.50 -18.18 35.37
CA LEU A 109 -5.51 -19.09 34.82
C LEU A 109 -5.26 -20.53 35.26
N THR A 110 -4.00 -20.97 35.22
CA THR A 110 -3.60 -22.32 35.63
C THR A 110 -3.76 -22.53 37.13
N THR A 111 -3.34 -21.56 37.95
CA THR A 111 -3.37 -21.67 39.40
C THR A 111 -4.80 -21.63 39.93
N ILE A 112 -5.59 -20.63 39.52
CA ILE A 112 -6.92 -20.35 40.05
C ILE A 112 -8.00 -21.23 39.42
N TYR A 113 -7.97 -21.46 38.11
CA TYR A 113 -9.04 -22.17 37.39
C TYR A 113 -8.63 -23.55 36.88
N GLY A 114 -7.33 -23.89 36.87
CA GLY A 114 -6.87 -25.24 36.55
C GLY A 114 -6.97 -25.61 35.07
N ILE A 115 -6.60 -24.67 34.19
CA ILE A 115 -6.62 -24.86 32.74
C ILE A 115 -5.17 -24.90 32.20
N PRO A 116 -4.40 -25.99 32.43
CA PRO A 116 -2.98 -26.06 32.10
C PRO A 116 -2.70 -26.17 30.58
N SER A 117 -3.72 -26.50 29.77
CA SER A 117 -3.58 -26.62 28.31
C SER A 117 -3.74 -25.27 27.58
N ALA A 118 -4.08 -24.21 28.29
CA ALA A 118 -4.11 -22.86 27.74
C ALA A 118 -2.66 -22.36 27.54
N THR A 119 -2.41 -21.67 26.44
CA THR A 119 -1.14 -21.01 26.12
C THR A 119 -1.40 -19.63 25.53
N GLU A 120 -0.36 -18.78 25.47
CA GLU A 120 -0.38 -17.47 24.82
C GLU A 120 -0.81 -17.56 23.36
N ARG A 121 -0.45 -18.67 22.71
CA ARG A 121 -0.82 -18.92 21.32
C ARG A 121 -2.30 -19.27 21.19
N ASN A 122 -2.82 -20.19 22.01
CA ASN A 122 -4.10 -20.86 21.72
C ASN A 122 -5.33 -20.27 22.43
N THR A 123 -5.15 -19.28 23.32
CA THR A 123 -6.22 -18.74 24.17
C THR A 123 -6.53 -17.28 23.85
N MET A 124 -7.82 -16.93 23.78
CA MET A 124 -8.32 -15.57 23.58
C MET A 124 -9.40 -15.24 24.61
N PHE A 125 -9.49 -13.98 25.00
CA PHE A 125 -10.41 -13.48 26.02
C PHE A 125 -11.42 -12.52 25.39
N ILE A 126 -12.70 -12.68 25.73
CA ILE A 126 -13.76 -11.77 25.31
C ILE A 126 -13.64 -10.47 26.11
N HIS A 127 -13.39 -9.36 25.40
CA HIS A 127 -13.34 -8.01 25.98
C HIS A 127 -14.62 -7.23 25.72
N LEU A 128 -15.40 -7.62 24.72
CA LEU A 128 -16.73 -7.10 24.47
C LEU A 128 -17.57 -8.17 23.77
N LEU A 129 -18.84 -8.27 24.18
CA LEU A 129 -19.87 -9.04 23.51
C LEU A 129 -21.18 -8.25 23.54
N VAL A 130 -21.74 -7.99 22.36
CA VAL A 130 -23.00 -7.25 22.17
C VAL A 130 -23.89 -8.01 21.19
N TRP A 131 -25.21 -7.95 21.40
CA TRP A 131 -26.18 -8.62 20.53
C TRP A 131 -27.56 -7.98 20.64
N ASP A 132 -28.38 -8.21 19.62
CA ASP A 132 -29.81 -7.93 19.62
C ASP A 132 -30.57 -9.04 20.35
N GLU A 133 -31.39 -8.66 21.33
CA GLU A 133 -32.15 -9.58 22.19
C GLU A 133 -33.05 -10.54 21.40
N LEU A 134 -33.49 -10.15 20.20
CA LEU A 134 -34.27 -10.99 19.29
C LEU A 134 -33.53 -12.29 18.89
N TYR A 135 -32.21 -12.32 19.00
CA TYR A 135 -31.35 -13.45 18.60
C TYR A 135 -30.68 -14.17 19.78
N SER A 136 -31.08 -13.86 21.03
CA SER A 136 -30.38 -14.31 22.25
C SER A 136 -30.15 -15.83 22.37
N ASN A 137 -31.01 -16.64 21.74
CA ASN A 137 -30.93 -18.11 21.82
C ASN A 137 -30.02 -18.75 20.75
N GLU A 138 -29.64 -18.03 19.68
CA GLU A 138 -28.97 -18.65 18.52
C GLU A 138 -27.65 -17.95 18.13
N PHE A 139 -27.46 -16.67 18.48
CA PHE A 139 -26.32 -15.90 17.97
C PHE A 139 -24.94 -16.44 18.41
N LEU A 140 -24.81 -16.85 19.69
CA LEU A 140 -23.51 -17.09 20.31
C LEU A 140 -22.77 -18.29 19.71
N GLY A 141 -23.49 -19.40 19.47
CA GLY A 141 -22.89 -20.61 18.89
C GLY A 141 -22.34 -20.35 17.49
N GLU A 142 -23.11 -19.67 16.65
CA GLU A 142 -22.68 -19.25 15.31
C GLU A 142 -21.54 -18.23 15.33
N LEU A 143 -21.54 -17.30 16.28
CA LEU A 143 -20.49 -16.28 16.42
C LEU A 143 -19.16 -16.90 16.86
N LEU A 144 -19.19 -17.79 17.86
CA LEU A 144 -18.02 -18.54 18.32
C LEU A 144 -17.49 -19.49 17.24
N ALA A 145 -18.38 -20.13 16.49
CA ALA A 145 -18.03 -20.93 15.32
C ALA A 145 -17.27 -20.09 14.28
N ALA A 146 -17.75 -18.89 13.97
CA ALA A 146 -17.09 -17.97 13.04
C ALA A 146 -15.72 -17.48 13.57
N VAL A 147 -15.58 -17.28 14.88
CA VAL A 147 -14.30 -16.97 15.55
C VAL A 147 -13.27 -18.09 15.33
N PHE A 148 -13.66 -19.34 15.59
CA PHE A 148 -12.77 -20.48 15.39
C PHE A 148 -12.43 -20.73 13.92
N ASP A 149 -13.36 -20.48 13.00
CA ASP A 149 -13.08 -20.58 11.56
C ASP A 149 -12.12 -19.47 11.10
N SER A 150 -12.19 -18.29 11.71
CA SER A 150 -11.31 -17.15 11.41
C SER A 150 -9.90 -17.26 12.01
N THR A 151 -9.70 -18.16 12.98
CA THR A 151 -8.42 -18.33 13.70
C THR A 151 -8.07 -19.80 13.85
N THR A 152 -7.14 -20.30 13.02
CA THR A 152 -6.74 -21.73 13.03
C THR A 152 -5.99 -22.15 14.29
N TYR A 153 -5.29 -21.22 14.94
CA TYR A 153 -4.50 -21.48 16.14
C TYR A 153 -5.30 -21.37 17.46
N CYS A 154 -6.48 -20.74 17.43
CA CYS A 154 -7.28 -20.52 18.64
C CYS A 154 -8.03 -21.80 19.02
N GLN A 155 -7.79 -22.26 20.25
CA GLN A 155 -8.39 -23.45 20.84
C GLN A 155 -9.39 -23.10 21.94
N TYR A 156 -9.12 -22.03 22.71
CA TYR A 156 -9.91 -21.63 23.86
C TYR A 156 -10.38 -20.18 23.71
N VAL A 157 -11.68 -19.96 23.91
CA VAL A 157 -12.26 -18.62 24.09
C VAL A 157 -12.83 -18.53 25.50
N VAL A 158 -12.38 -17.51 26.23
CA VAL A 158 -12.67 -17.30 27.66
C VAL A 158 -13.48 -16.02 27.84
N LEU A 159 -14.63 -16.11 28.49
CA LEU A 159 -15.41 -14.98 28.98
C LEU A 159 -15.30 -14.91 30.49
N ILE A 160 -14.88 -13.76 31.00
CA ILE A 160 -14.70 -13.53 32.44
C ILE A 160 -15.96 -12.85 32.97
N ILE A 161 -16.52 -13.39 34.06
CA ILE A 161 -17.68 -12.82 34.73
C ILE A 161 -17.23 -12.21 36.07
N PRO A 162 -17.31 -10.88 36.25
CA PRO A 162 -17.01 -10.22 37.52
C PRO A 162 -17.90 -10.73 38.67
N SER A 163 -17.39 -10.66 39.90
CA SER A 163 -18.12 -11.14 41.09
C SER A 163 -19.41 -10.37 41.40
N GLN A 164 -19.56 -9.17 40.83
CA GLN A 164 -20.73 -8.31 41.02
C GLN A 164 -21.91 -8.65 40.11
N VAL A 165 -21.73 -9.51 39.10
CA VAL A 165 -22.77 -9.85 38.12
C VAL A 165 -23.62 -11.00 38.64
N GLU A 166 -24.95 -10.81 38.69
CA GLU A 166 -25.88 -11.86 39.12
C GLU A 166 -26.04 -12.95 38.07
N SER A 167 -26.05 -14.23 38.50
CA SER A 167 -26.05 -15.37 37.59
C SER A 167 -27.35 -15.57 36.80
N VAL A 168 -28.45 -14.94 37.19
CA VAL A 168 -29.79 -15.14 36.61
C VAL A 168 -29.87 -14.68 35.15
N HIS A 169 -29.05 -13.69 34.75
CA HIS A 169 -29.03 -13.12 33.41
C HIS A 169 -28.01 -13.78 32.46
N LEU A 170 -27.32 -14.84 32.89
CA LEU A 170 -26.17 -15.42 32.18
C LEU A 170 -26.41 -16.85 31.64
N SER A 171 -27.63 -17.38 31.76
CA SER A 171 -27.97 -18.76 31.37
C SER A 171 -27.77 -19.04 29.87
N MET A 172 -27.85 -18.00 29.03
CA MET A 172 -27.58 -18.09 27.60
C MET A 172 -26.16 -18.57 27.28
N PHE A 173 -25.17 -18.23 28.12
CA PHE A 173 -23.79 -18.67 27.90
C PHE A 173 -23.60 -20.15 28.20
N GLU A 174 -24.39 -20.72 29.12
CA GLU A 174 -24.28 -22.14 29.52
C GLU A 174 -24.66 -23.11 28.40
N GLN A 175 -25.39 -22.64 27.38
CA GLN A 175 -25.72 -23.45 26.20
C GLN A 175 -24.48 -23.71 25.33
N GLU A 176 -23.52 -22.79 25.27
CA GLU A 176 -22.38 -22.87 24.34
C GLU A 176 -21.01 -22.90 25.03
N MET A 177 -20.96 -22.50 26.30
CA MET A 177 -19.74 -22.38 27.10
C MET A 177 -19.88 -23.14 28.42
N THR A 178 -18.76 -23.68 28.88
CA THR A 178 -18.67 -24.38 30.17
C THR A 178 -18.33 -23.39 31.27
N LYS A 179 -19.15 -23.34 32.32
CA LYS A 179 -18.86 -22.56 33.52
C LYS A 179 -17.72 -23.20 34.33
N VAL A 180 -16.66 -22.45 34.59
CA VAL A 180 -15.50 -22.87 35.39
C VAL A 180 -15.40 -21.99 36.63
N LEU A 181 -15.42 -22.63 37.80
CA LEU A 181 -15.28 -21.96 39.09
C LEU A 181 -13.81 -21.95 39.52
N ALA A 182 -13.42 -20.96 40.32
CA ALA A 182 -12.12 -20.96 40.97
C ALA A 182 -11.95 -22.19 41.88
N LYS A 183 -10.76 -22.77 41.95
CA LYS A 183 -10.45 -23.94 42.79
C LYS A 183 -10.73 -23.71 44.28
N THR A 184 -10.69 -22.45 44.72
CA THR A 184 -10.95 -22.03 46.10
C THR A 184 -12.41 -21.66 46.36
N ALA A 185 -13.33 -21.95 45.42
CA ALA A 185 -14.73 -21.57 45.55
C ALA A 185 -15.39 -22.22 46.77
N MET A 186 -15.87 -21.39 47.69
CA MET A 186 -16.65 -21.79 48.86
C MET A 186 -18.15 -21.67 48.55
N PRO A 187 -19.02 -22.55 49.08
CA PRO A 187 -20.47 -22.35 48.97
C PRO A 187 -20.87 -21.02 49.62
N ASN A 188 -21.69 -20.21 48.93
CA ASN A 188 -22.28 -18.93 49.38
C ASN A 188 -21.42 -17.66 49.33
N VAL A 189 -20.26 -17.66 48.66
CA VAL A 189 -19.52 -16.42 48.34
C VAL A 189 -19.62 -16.16 46.83
N ALA A 190 -20.13 -15.00 46.43
CA ALA A 190 -20.10 -14.56 45.03
C ALA A 190 -18.64 -14.30 44.61
N LEU A 191 -18.04 -15.27 43.94
CA LEU A 191 -16.68 -15.19 43.42
C LEU A 191 -16.71 -15.00 41.91
N GLN A 192 -15.65 -14.40 41.38
CA GLN A 192 -15.39 -14.37 39.95
C GLN A 192 -15.38 -15.82 39.41
N PHE A 193 -16.01 -16.01 38.26
CA PHE A 193 -15.97 -17.25 37.50
C PHE A 193 -15.79 -16.95 36.02
N LEU A 194 -15.50 -17.98 35.24
CA LEU A 194 -15.34 -17.81 33.79
C LEU A 194 -16.21 -18.80 33.03
N TYR A 195 -16.59 -18.42 31.82
CA TYR A 195 -17.12 -19.30 30.80
C TYR A 195 -16.01 -19.63 29.81
N LEU A 196 -15.84 -20.92 29.52
CA LEU A 196 -14.83 -21.45 28.62
C LEU A 196 -15.51 -22.22 27.50
N THR A 197 -15.22 -21.92 26.24
CA THR A 197 -15.52 -22.82 25.13
C THR A 197 -14.24 -23.35 24.51
N ASN A 198 -14.29 -24.59 24.04
CA ASN A 198 -13.21 -25.27 23.36
C ASN A 198 -13.58 -25.45 21.89
N ARG A 199 -12.63 -25.20 20.98
CA ARG A 199 -12.80 -25.36 19.55
C ARG A 199 -13.47 -26.68 19.18
N HIS A 200 -13.06 -27.80 19.78
CA HIS A 200 -13.57 -29.13 19.44
C HIS A 200 -15.05 -29.36 19.77
N ARG A 201 -15.66 -28.49 20.59
CA ARG A 201 -17.11 -28.49 20.81
C ARG A 201 -17.87 -28.09 19.54
N LEU A 202 -17.39 -27.05 18.85
CA LEU A 202 -18.03 -26.49 17.64
C LEU A 202 -17.39 -27.01 16.34
N ARG A 203 -16.13 -27.43 16.40
CA ARG A 203 -15.29 -27.87 15.29
C ARG A 203 -14.48 -29.11 15.71
N PRO A 204 -15.09 -30.31 15.69
CA PRO A 204 -14.43 -31.56 16.08
C PRO A 204 -13.14 -31.83 15.29
N LYS A 205 -12.12 -32.37 15.98
CA LYS A 205 -10.86 -32.80 15.36
C LYS A 205 -11.11 -34.00 14.45
N LEU A 206 -10.42 -34.07 13.31
CA LEU A 206 -10.47 -35.28 12.48
C LEU A 206 -9.76 -36.44 13.16
N LYS A 207 -10.33 -37.64 13.00
CA LYS A 207 -9.62 -38.88 13.31
C LYS A 207 -8.84 -39.30 12.08
N ILE A 208 -7.52 -39.14 12.14
CA ILE A 208 -6.64 -39.46 11.02
C ILE A 208 -6.01 -40.83 11.23
N ARG A 209 -6.05 -41.67 10.20
CA ARG A 209 -5.45 -43.01 10.20
C ARG A 209 -4.89 -43.37 8.82
N ARG A 210 -4.13 -44.45 8.74
CA ARG A 210 -3.72 -45.02 7.45
C ARG A 210 -4.93 -45.55 6.68
N VAL A 211 -4.87 -45.41 5.36
CA VAL A 211 -5.87 -45.95 4.43
C VAL A 211 -5.81 -47.49 4.44
N VAL A 212 -6.98 -48.13 4.38
CA VAL A 212 -7.16 -49.57 4.21
C VAL A 212 -7.86 -49.90 2.88
N GLU A 213 -7.89 -51.17 2.47
CA GLU A 213 -8.49 -51.56 1.17
C GLU A 213 -9.99 -51.21 1.08
N GLU A 214 -10.71 -51.23 2.20
CA GLU A 214 -12.12 -50.89 2.28
C GLU A 214 -12.40 -49.40 1.98
N ASP A 215 -11.41 -48.52 2.19
CA ASP A 215 -11.55 -47.08 1.93
C ASP A 215 -11.41 -46.74 0.43
N ASN A 216 -11.09 -47.71 -0.43
CA ASN A 216 -10.78 -47.45 -1.85
C ASN A 216 -11.89 -46.67 -2.55
N ASP A 217 -13.16 -47.00 -2.31
CA ASP A 217 -14.29 -46.32 -2.94
C ASP A 217 -14.45 -44.88 -2.42
N ASP A 218 -14.24 -44.65 -1.12
CA ASP A 218 -14.28 -43.32 -0.51
C ASP A 218 -13.12 -42.43 -0.98
N VAL A 219 -11.91 -42.99 -1.03
CA VAL A 219 -10.71 -42.29 -1.51
C VAL A 219 -10.88 -41.93 -2.99
N ILE A 220 -11.37 -42.86 -3.82
CA ILE A 220 -11.69 -42.59 -5.22
C ILE A 220 -12.77 -41.51 -5.32
N ALA A 221 -13.81 -41.53 -4.49
CA ALA A 221 -14.86 -40.51 -4.51
C ALA A 221 -14.32 -39.12 -4.15
N ILE A 222 -13.45 -39.01 -3.15
CA ILE A 222 -12.81 -37.74 -2.74
C ILE A 222 -11.86 -37.24 -3.84
N ILE A 223 -11.11 -38.13 -4.49
CA ILE A 223 -10.14 -37.78 -5.54
C ILE A 223 -10.81 -37.51 -6.90
N ASN A 224 -11.93 -38.17 -7.21
CA ASN A 224 -12.64 -38.07 -8.49
C ASN A 224 -13.22 -36.68 -8.78
N GLY A 225 -13.23 -35.76 -7.80
CA GLY A 225 -13.47 -34.33 -8.04
C GLY A 225 -12.35 -33.65 -8.85
N GLU A 226 -11.19 -34.27 -9.02
CA GLU A 226 -10.04 -33.74 -9.77
C GLU A 226 -9.69 -34.59 -11.01
N ASP A 227 -10.26 -34.26 -12.18
CA ASP A 227 -10.01 -34.89 -13.50
C ASP A 227 -8.52 -34.97 -13.92
N MET A 228 -7.65 -34.21 -13.25
CA MET A 228 -6.22 -34.08 -13.58
C MET A 228 -5.36 -35.24 -13.06
N LEU A 229 -5.72 -35.87 -11.95
CA LEU A 229 -4.93 -36.96 -11.33
C LEU A 229 -5.03 -38.27 -12.13
N LYS A 230 -6.22 -38.57 -12.68
CA LYS A 230 -6.46 -39.71 -13.58
C LYS A 230 -5.56 -39.67 -14.82
N LYS A 231 -5.29 -38.48 -15.36
CA LYS A 231 -4.43 -38.30 -16.56
C LYS A 231 -2.95 -38.56 -16.28
N LEU A 232 -2.48 -38.30 -15.07
CA LEU A 232 -1.06 -38.43 -14.72
C LEU A 232 -0.67 -39.86 -14.36
N TYR A 233 -1.49 -40.51 -13.54
CA TYR A 233 -1.11 -41.77 -12.92
C TYR A 233 -1.92 -42.98 -13.42
N GLY A 234 -3.00 -42.75 -14.17
CA GLY A 234 -3.88 -43.79 -14.69
C GLY A 234 -5.09 -44.07 -13.79
N GLU A 235 -6.10 -44.76 -14.33
CA GLU A 235 -7.39 -44.99 -13.65
C GLU A 235 -7.30 -45.86 -12.40
N TYR A 236 -6.24 -46.66 -12.24
CA TYR A 236 -6.09 -47.63 -11.15
C TYR A 236 -4.97 -47.31 -10.16
N TYR A 237 -4.26 -46.18 -10.33
CA TYR A 237 -3.06 -45.85 -9.54
C TYR A 237 -3.30 -45.84 -8.03
N ILE A 238 -4.40 -45.23 -7.59
CA ILE A 238 -4.75 -45.15 -6.18
C ILE A 238 -5.07 -46.55 -5.63
N SER A 239 -5.81 -47.36 -6.38
CA SER A 239 -6.12 -48.74 -5.99
C SER A 239 -4.87 -49.62 -5.92
N GLU A 240 -3.90 -49.43 -6.82
CA GLU A 240 -2.60 -50.13 -6.74
C GLU A 240 -1.77 -49.69 -5.53
N MET A 241 -1.79 -48.40 -5.20
CA MET A 241 -1.10 -47.86 -4.02
C MET A 241 -1.68 -48.37 -2.70
N ILE A 242 -3.00 -48.53 -2.62
CA ILE A 242 -3.67 -49.07 -1.43
C ILE A 242 -3.38 -50.58 -1.29
N ARG A 243 -3.41 -51.34 -2.40
CA ARG A 243 -3.14 -52.79 -2.42
C ARG A 243 -1.67 -53.14 -2.19
N HIS A 244 -0.74 -52.25 -2.57
CA HIS A 244 0.71 -52.46 -2.46
C HIS A 244 1.38 -51.29 -1.71
N PRO A 245 1.17 -51.18 -0.39
CA PRO A 245 1.74 -50.11 0.41
C PRO A 245 3.27 -50.20 0.42
N SER A 246 3.95 -49.06 0.28
CA SER A 246 5.41 -48.96 0.37
C SER A 246 5.81 -48.21 1.63
N ASN A 247 6.99 -48.49 2.20
CA ASN A 247 7.50 -47.71 3.34
C ASN A 247 7.84 -46.27 2.94
N CYS A 248 8.12 -46.03 1.66
CA CYS A 248 8.48 -44.71 1.14
C CYS A 248 7.27 -43.80 0.95
N ARG A 249 6.12 -44.35 0.55
CA ARG A 249 4.89 -43.61 0.24
C ARG A 249 3.74 -44.08 1.13
N GLN A 250 3.18 -43.17 1.93
CA GLN A 250 2.11 -43.44 2.89
C GLN A 250 0.85 -42.65 2.53
N LEU A 251 -0.32 -43.30 2.64
CA LEU A 251 -1.64 -42.69 2.47
C LEU A 251 -2.38 -42.63 3.80
N ILE A 252 -2.89 -41.45 4.15
CA ILE A 252 -3.70 -41.22 5.35
C ILE A 252 -5.06 -40.63 4.99
N ILE A 253 -6.09 -41.02 5.74
CA ILE A 253 -7.48 -40.59 5.59
C ILE A 253 -7.95 -39.93 6.88
N GLY A 254 -8.75 -38.87 6.74
CA GLY A 254 -9.39 -38.18 7.85
C GLY A 254 -10.86 -38.51 7.91
N GLU A 255 -11.31 -39.03 9.06
CA GLU A 255 -12.70 -39.33 9.37
C GLU A 255 -13.29 -38.20 10.23
N ASP A 256 -14.53 -37.78 9.91
CA ASP A 256 -15.30 -36.90 10.78
C ASP A 256 -15.84 -37.63 12.03
N SER A 257 -16.57 -36.92 12.88
CA SER A 257 -17.19 -37.51 14.09
C SER A 257 -18.21 -38.61 13.79
N ASN A 258 -18.71 -38.70 12.56
CA ASN A 258 -19.66 -39.71 12.12
C ASN A 258 -18.94 -40.93 11.48
N GLY A 259 -17.61 -40.92 11.41
CA GLY A 259 -16.81 -41.97 10.75
C GLY A 259 -16.81 -41.86 9.22
N SER A 260 -17.30 -40.76 8.65
CA SER A 260 -17.27 -40.53 7.20
C SER A 260 -15.90 -39.99 6.78
N ALA A 261 -15.34 -40.57 5.73
CA ALA A 261 -14.12 -40.06 5.12
C ALA A 261 -14.35 -38.67 4.51
N VAL A 262 -13.61 -37.67 4.98
CA VAL A 262 -13.73 -36.27 4.50
C VAL A 262 -12.51 -35.77 3.77
N GLY A 263 -11.35 -36.42 3.94
CA GLY A 263 -10.11 -36.03 3.28
C GLY A 263 -9.07 -37.14 3.19
N VAL A 264 -8.15 -37.01 2.24
CA VAL A 264 -7.04 -37.93 2.00
C VAL A 264 -5.74 -37.15 1.72
N MET A 265 -4.63 -37.64 2.27
CA MET A 265 -3.29 -37.10 2.03
C MET A 265 -2.32 -38.21 1.63
N CYS A 266 -1.56 -37.98 0.55
CA CYS A 266 -0.49 -38.86 0.08
C CYS A 266 0.87 -38.22 0.38
N LEU A 267 1.73 -38.97 1.04
CA LEU A 267 3.05 -38.53 1.47
C LEU A 267 4.13 -39.44 0.89
N ASN A 268 5.29 -38.89 0.51
CA ASN A 268 6.41 -39.66 -0.02
C ASN A 268 7.76 -39.14 0.48
N VAL A 269 8.70 -40.03 0.82
CA VAL A 269 10.08 -39.67 1.20
C VAL A 269 11.02 -39.52 0.01
N MET A 270 10.60 -39.93 -1.19
CA MET A 270 11.40 -39.82 -2.41
C MET A 270 11.39 -38.37 -2.92
N ILE A 271 12.38 -37.58 -2.50
CA ILE A 271 12.60 -36.20 -2.96
C ILE A 271 13.99 -36.05 -3.56
N ASP A 272 14.05 -35.40 -4.72
CA ASP A 272 15.31 -34.95 -5.30
C ASP A 272 15.80 -33.66 -4.61
N ILE A 273 16.43 -33.82 -3.45
CA ILE A 273 16.98 -32.72 -2.66
C ILE A 273 18.10 -31.99 -3.42
N ASP A 274 18.87 -32.68 -4.26
CA ASP A 274 19.96 -32.06 -5.01
C ASP A 274 19.41 -31.14 -6.11
N LEU A 275 18.30 -31.52 -6.76
CA LEU A 275 17.56 -30.62 -7.66
C LEU A 275 17.00 -29.40 -6.89
N LEU A 276 16.49 -29.58 -5.67
CA LEU A 276 16.02 -28.45 -4.86
C LEU A 276 17.16 -27.51 -4.49
N ASN A 277 18.29 -28.03 -3.99
CA ASN A 277 19.47 -27.22 -3.66
C ASN A 277 20.09 -26.53 -4.89
N LYS A 278 19.93 -27.10 -6.09
CA LYS A 278 20.38 -26.48 -7.34
C LYS A 278 19.50 -25.29 -7.76
N ASN A 279 18.20 -25.32 -7.46
CA ASN A 279 17.23 -24.34 -7.95
C ASN A 279 16.76 -23.34 -6.88
N PHE A 280 16.93 -23.65 -5.59
CA PHE A 280 16.49 -22.85 -4.46
C PHE A 280 17.63 -22.62 -3.47
N GLU A 281 17.62 -21.44 -2.84
CA GLU A 281 18.55 -21.08 -1.78
C GLU A 281 18.11 -21.74 -0.47
N LEU A 282 18.61 -22.95 -0.21
CA LEU A 282 18.21 -23.77 0.94
C LEU A 282 19.26 -23.79 2.06
N MET A 283 20.33 -23.03 1.94
CA MET A 283 21.35 -22.90 2.98
C MET A 283 20.77 -22.54 4.36
N PRO A 284 19.81 -21.60 4.50
CA PRO A 284 19.20 -21.29 5.81
C PRO A 284 18.44 -22.47 6.44
N TYR A 285 18.14 -23.50 5.65
CA TYR A 285 17.41 -24.72 6.03
C TYR A 285 18.33 -25.97 6.02
N ASN A 286 19.65 -25.76 6.10
CA ASN A 286 20.68 -26.81 6.02
C ASN A 286 20.56 -27.69 4.77
N GLY A 287 20.09 -27.11 3.65
CA GLY A 287 19.87 -27.83 2.40
C GLY A 287 18.83 -28.96 2.49
N LEU A 288 17.98 -28.96 3.52
CA LEU A 288 17.05 -30.04 3.88
C LEU A 288 17.74 -31.39 4.17
N LYS A 289 19.00 -31.36 4.61
CA LYS A 289 19.79 -32.53 5.03
C LYS A 289 20.02 -32.49 6.55
N LYS A 290 20.33 -33.65 7.16
CA LYS A 290 20.75 -33.71 8.57
C LYS A 290 22.13 -33.05 8.76
N SER A 291 22.38 -32.47 9.94
CA SER A 291 23.66 -31.81 10.27
C SER A 291 24.71 -32.82 10.77
N ARG A 292 26.02 -32.58 10.53
CA ARG A 292 27.11 -33.50 10.91
C ARG A 292 27.67 -33.19 12.31
N GLU A 293 28.10 -34.22 13.05
CA GLU A 293 28.71 -34.06 14.39
C GLU A 293 30.04 -33.28 14.39
N ASN A 294 30.82 -33.31 13.31
CA ASN A 294 32.14 -32.66 13.22
C ASN A 294 32.10 -31.14 12.98
N ASP A 295 30.92 -30.55 12.74
CA ASP A 295 30.78 -29.08 12.63
C ASP A 295 30.85 -28.38 14.01
N ARG A 296 31.07 -29.13 15.09
CA ARG A 296 31.15 -28.64 16.47
C ARG A 296 32.57 -28.28 16.94
N THR A 297 33.64 -28.63 16.21
CA THR A 297 35.01 -28.63 16.76
C THR A 297 36.13 -28.20 15.80
N VAL A 298 36.05 -27.06 15.11
CA VAL A 298 37.24 -26.51 14.42
C VAL A 298 37.60 -25.13 14.95
N GLU A 299 38.61 -25.11 15.82
CA GLU A 299 39.40 -23.92 16.14
C GLU A 299 40.18 -23.43 14.91
N HIS A 300 40.12 -22.11 14.67
CA HIS A 300 41.10 -21.27 13.99
C HIS A 300 41.66 -21.71 12.62
N ASN A 301 41.20 -21.06 11.54
CA ASN A 301 42.07 -20.35 10.60
C ASN A 301 41.26 -19.41 9.69
N GLU A 302 41.74 -18.17 9.59
CA GLU A 302 41.23 -17.13 8.70
C GLU A 302 41.36 -17.54 7.23
N THR A 303 40.27 -17.88 6.56
CA THR A 303 39.88 -17.47 5.19
C THR A 303 38.69 -18.30 4.69
N MET A 304 37.69 -17.60 4.10
CA MET A 304 36.51 -18.10 3.38
C MET A 304 35.27 -18.52 4.21
N GLN A 305 34.37 -17.56 4.41
CA GLN A 305 32.91 -17.57 4.14
C GLN A 305 32.00 -18.80 4.43
N SER A 306 32.39 -19.83 5.17
CA SER A 306 31.48 -20.92 5.54
C SER A 306 31.50 -21.21 7.04
N GLN A 307 30.39 -20.97 7.74
CA GLN A 307 29.88 -21.75 8.89
C GLN A 307 28.70 -21.00 9.54
N PHE A 308 27.47 -21.48 9.31
CA PHE A 308 26.26 -21.04 10.00
C PHE A 308 25.79 -22.15 10.96
N VAL A 309 25.63 -21.78 12.23
CA VAL A 309 25.11 -22.45 13.45
C VAL A 309 24.80 -23.98 13.41
N PRO A 310 25.46 -24.81 14.25
CA PRO A 310 25.02 -26.16 14.60
C PRO A 310 24.04 -26.20 15.80
N HIS A 311 23.36 -27.34 15.99
CA HIS A 311 22.48 -27.77 17.12
C HIS A 311 20.98 -27.50 16.92
N VAL A 312 20.06 -28.48 16.88
CA VAL A 312 19.77 -29.57 17.84
C VAL A 312 19.41 -30.90 17.12
N PHE A 313 19.68 -32.03 17.79
CA PHE A 313 19.46 -33.47 17.44
C PHE A 313 20.56 -34.22 16.64
N PRO A 314 21.11 -35.33 17.19
CA PRO A 314 22.14 -36.14 16.54
C PRO A 314 21.55 -37.29 15.70
N THR A 315 22.10 -37.55 14.51
CA THR A 315 22.25 -38.90 13.90
C THR A 315 23.08 -38.82 12.60
N SER A 316 23.58 -39.97 12.16
CA SER A 316 24.67 -40.16 11.19
C SER A 316 24.31 -39.98 9.71
N ASP A 317 25.30 -39.46 8.97
CA ASP A 317 25.45 -39.35 7.51
C ASP A 317 24.45 -38.48 6.72
N ASN A 318 24.82 -38.20 5.46
CA ASN A 318 24.25 -37.26 4.47
C ASN A 318 22.78 -37.56 4.08
N GLU A 319 21.96 -38.01 5.02
CA GLU A 319 20.62 -38.54 4.84
C GLU A 319 19.59 -37.41 4.63
N ILE A 320 18.58 -37.75 3.83
CA ILE A 320 17.42 -36.92 3.49
C ILE A 320 16.68 -36.57 4.80
N ASN A 321 16.41 -35.29 5.04
CA ASN A 321 15.66 -34.82 6.21
C ASN A 321 14.28 -34.24 5.84
N ALA A 322 13.75 -34.63 4.68
CA ALA A 322 12.49 -34.10 4.17
C ALA A 322 11.60 -35.19 3.52
N PHE A 323 10.29 -35.06 3.68
CA PHE A 323 9.27 -35.77 2.89
C PHE A 323 8.40 -34.77 2.12
N VAL A 324 7.68 -35.24 1.10
CA VAL A 324 6.83 -34.42 0.23
C VAL A 324 5.38 -34.84 0.40
N LEU A 325 4.50 -33.87 0.52
CA LEU A 325 3.07 -34.04 0.31
C LEU A 325 2.85 -34.17 -1.20
N GLU A 326 2.51 -35.34 -1.72
CA GLU A 326 2.28 -35.53 -3.16
C GLU A 326 0.88 -35.07 -3.59
N MET A 327 -0.09 -35.27 -2.70
CA MET A 327 -1.51 -35.01 -2.96
C MET A 327 -2.23 -34.76 -1.64
N PHE A 328 -3.17 -33.81 -1.65
CA PHE A 328 -4.10 -33.58 -0.57
C PHE A 328 -5.45 -33.19 -1.17
N ALA A 329 -6.49 -33.96 -0.84
CA ALA A 329 -7.84 -33.75 -1.35
C ALA A 329 -8.84 -33.89 -0.21
N MET A 330 -9.91 -33.09 -0.25
CA MET A 330 -11.02 -33.15 0.71
C MET A 330 -12.34 -32.95 -0.03
N ARG A 331 -13.46 -33.36 0.60
CA ARG A 331 -14.81 -33.05 0.10
C ARG A 331 -15.06 -31.53 0.16
N ASP A 332 -16.00 -31.03 -0.64
CA ASP A 332 -16.26 -29.59 -0.88
C ASP A 332 -16.46 -28.73 0.38
N GLU A 333 -16.76 -29.33 1.54
CA GLU A 333 -16.88 -28.65 2.84
C GLU A 333 -15.53 -28.49 3.55
N MET A 334 -14.53 -27.91 2.87
CA MET A 334 -13.20 -27.70 3.43
C MET A 334 -13.23 -26.74 4.63
N ARG A 335 -12.80 -27.24 5.80
CA ARG A 335 -12.51 -26.39 6.96
C ARG A 335 -11.00 -26.18 7.09
N PRO A 336 -10.49 -24.93 7.16
CA PRO A 336 -9.04 -24.67 7.17
C PRO A 336 -8.26 -25.43 8.26
N HIS A 337 -8.82 -25.60 9.45
CA HIS A 337 -8.13 -26.29 10.56
C HIS A 337 -7.90 -27.78 10.33
N TRP A 338 -8.72 -28.45 9.51
CA TRP A 338 -8.50 -29.86 9.18
C TRP A 338 -7.18 -30.09 8.45
N SER A 339 -6.72 -29.11 7.65
CA SER A 339 -5.39 -29.19 7.02
C SER A 339 -4.26 -29.23 8.05
N HIS A 340 -4.42 -28.57 9.20
CA HIS A 340 -3.45 -28.62 10.29
C HIS A 340 -3.42 -30.02 10.95
N ASP A 341 -4.59 -30.62 11.18
CA ASP A 341 -4.68 -31.99 11.73
C ASP A 341 -3.94 -32.99 10.84
N PHE A 342 -4.09 -32.88 9.51
CA PHE A 342 -3.35 -33.72 8.56
C PHE A 342 -1.84 -33.47 8.56
N LEU A 343 -1.40 -32.22 8.68
CA LEU A 343 0.03 -31.90 8.75
C LEU A 343 0.68 -32.44 10.03
N GLU A 344 -0.01 -32.39 11.17
CA GLU A 344 0.41 -33.02 12.42
C GLU A 344 0.59 -34.53 12.22
N ALA A 345 -0.43 -35.21 11.68
CA ALA A 345 -0.38 -36.64 11.39
C ALA A 345 0.68 -37.01 10.32
N ALA A 346 1.00 -36.11 9.40
CA ALA A 346 2.03 -36.33 8.39
C ALA A 346 3.44 -36.43 9.00
N PHE A 347 3.76 -35.61 10.01
CA PHE A 347 5.02 -35.73 10.76
C PHE A 347 5.07 -36.97 11.66
N ASP A 348 3.92 -37.48 12.09
CA ASP A 348 3.83 -38.77 12.81
C ASP A 348 4.08 -39.96 11.88
N CYS A 349 3.77 -39.85 10.59
CA CYS A 349 4.06 -40.88 9.59
C CYS A 349 5.56 -41.07 9.35
N PHE A 350 6.36 -40.01 9.53
CA PHE A 350 7.81 -39.99 9.33
C PHE A 350 8.52 -39.29 10.49
N PRO A 351 8.59 -39.91 11.68
CA PRO A 351 9.02 -39.21 12.89
C PRO A 351 10.51 -38.78 12.87
N HIS A 352 11.31 -39.35 11.98
CA HIS A 352 12.73 -39.07 11.80
C HIS A 352 13.02 -37.87 10.89
N LEU A 353 12.02 -37.41 10.11
CA LEU A 353 12.14 -36.33 9.14
C LEU A 353 11.59 -35.03 9.73
N GLU A 354 12.32 -33.94 9.53
CA GLU A 354 11.98 -32.63 10.13
C GLU A 354 11.32 -31.69 9.14
N TYR A 355 11.47 -31.90 7.84
CA TYR A 355 10.91 -31.01 6.81
C TYR A 355 9.83 -31.70 5.97
N CYS A 356 8.80 -30.93 5.61
CA CYS A 356 7.78 -31.30 4.64
C CYS A 356 7.80 -30.31 3.48
N ARG A 357 7.98 -30.79 2.25
CA ARG A 357 7.74 -30.02 1.03
C ARG A 357 6.23 -30.06 0.72
N VAL A 358 5.63 -28.88 0.58
CA VAL A 358 4.20 -28.73 0.26
C VAL A 358 4.03 -28.22 -1.18
N PRO A 359 3.36 -28.93 -2.10
CA PRO A 359 3.03 -28.43 -3.41
C PRO A 359 1.83 -27.48 -3.34
N LEU A 360 1.85 -26.41 -4.14
CA LEU A 360 0.75 -25.44 -4.28
C LEU A 360 -0.51 -26.04 -4.89
N ARG A 361 -0.36 -27.00 -5.82
CA ARG A 361 -1.44 -27.69 -6.55
C ARG A 361 -0.95 -29.06 -7.02
N CYS A 362 -1.85 -30.04 -7.10
CA CYS A 362 -1.60 -31.43 -7.53
C CYS A 362 -0.93 -31.61 -8.92
N ASN A 363 -0.66 -30.54 -9.68
CA ASN A 363 0.03 -30.65 -10.97
C ASN A 363 0.67 -29.35 -11.51
N ARG A 364 1.00 -28.39 -10.65
CA ARG A 364 1.82 -27.24 -11.07
C ARG A 364 3.05 -27.16 -10.19
N ASP A 365 4.04 -27.96 -10.55
CA ASP A 365 5.44 -27.62 -10.26
C ASP A 365 5.77 -26.34 -11.05
N PHE A 366 5.36 -25.18 -10.52
CA PHE A 366 6.12 -23.99 -10.85
C PHE A 366 7.48 -24.21 -10.18
N PHE A 367 8.51 -24.52 -11.00
CA PHE A 367 9.93 -24.79 -10.62
C PHE A 367 10.65 -23.64 -9.88
N MET A 368 9.90 -22.82 -9.17
CA MET A 368 10.09 -21.39 -9.10
C MET A 368 9.61 -20.82 -7.75
N THR A 369 8.73 -21.54 -7.04
CA THR A 369 8.33 -21.26 -5.66
C THR A 369 8.31 -22.59 -4.89
N LEU A 370 8.90 -22.63 -3.70
CA LEU A 370 9.00 -23.82 -2.87
C LEU A 370 8.40 -23.52 -1.49
N TYR A 371 7.45 -24.35 -1.05
CA TYR A 371 6.88 -24.28 0.29
C TYR A 371 7.50 -25.38 1.12
N ILE A 372 8.04 -24.99 2.26
CA ILE A 372 8.71 -25.87 3.20
C ILE A 372 8.10 -25.62 4.56
N LEU A 373 7.76 -26.70 5.26
CA LEU A 373 7.27 -26.68 6.62
C LEU A 373 8.23 -27.49 7.48
N HIS A 374 8.64 -26.94 8.63
CA HIS A 374 9.46 -27.65 9.59
C HIS A 374 8.59 -28.26 10.71
N ARG A 375 8.96 -29.42 11.25
CA ARG A 375 8.23 -30.15 12.30
C ARG A 375 7.97 -29.26 13.52
N ALA A 376 9.00 -28.53 13.98
CA ALA A 376 8.88 -27.63 15.14
C ALA A 376 7.76 -26.58 14.97
N VAL A 377 7.48 -26.15 13.72
CA VAL A 377 6.40 -25.20 13.45
C VAL A 377 5.05 -25.80 13.78
N VAL A 378 4.84 -27.10 13.58
CA VAL A 378 3.54 -27.76 13.83
C VAL A 378 3.44 -28.29 15.25
N CYS A 379 4.53 -28.88 15.76
CA CYS A 379 4.50 -29.71 16.96
C CYS A 379 4.99 -29.02 18.24
N GLU A 380 5.71 -27.89 18.15
CA GLU A 380 6.31 -27.25 19.33
C GLU A 380 5.52 -26.02 19.79
N GLU A 381 5.59 -25.78 21.10
CA GLU A 381 5.03 -24.60 21.73
C GLU A 381 6.02 -23.44 21.66
N LEU A 382 5.52 -22.25 21.34
CA LEU A 382 6.32 -21.05 21.15
C LEU A 382 5.97 -20.04 22.24
N MET A 383 7.00 -19.43 22.83
CA MET A 383 6.85 -18.42 23.86
C MET A 383 7.57 -17.12 23.48
N CYS A 384 7.04 -16.02 24.01
CA CYS A 384 7.64 -14.70 23.93
C CYS A 384 7.69 -14.11 25.34
N ARG A 385 8.86 -13.67 25.78
CA ARG A 385 9.03 -13.07 27.11
C ARG A 385 10.00 -11.89 27.05
N ARG A 386 9.95 -11.04 28.09
CA ARG A 386 10.96 -10.00 28.31
C ARG A 386 12.34 -10.66 28.51
N ALA A 387 13.36 -10.07 27.91
CA ALA A 387 14.72 -10.56 27.99
C ALA A 387 15.33 -10.31 29.37
N GLN A 388 16.30 -11.13 29.74
CA GLN A 388 17.07 -11.06 30.97
C GLN A 388 18.56 -10.91 30.64
N ILE A 389 19.35 -10.37 31.57
CA ILE A 389 20.80 -10.21 31.41
C ILE A 389 21.50 -11.53 31.04
N GLN A 390 20.97 -12.66 31.54
CA GLN A 390 21.50 -14.00 31.30
C GLN A 390 21.33 -14.46 29.83
N ASP A 391 20.38 -13.88 29.09
CA ASP A 391 20.11 -14.23 27.69
C ASP A 391 21.24 -13.76 26.74
N ARG A 392 22.13 -12.88 27.21
CA ARG A 392 23.17 -12.23 26.38
C ARG A 392 24.04 -13.23 25.62
N GLU A 393 24.47 -14.31 26.25
CA GLU A 393 25.35 -15.32 25.62
C GLU A 393 24.60 -16.13 24.54
N ALA A 394 23.32 -16.44 24.77
CA ALA A 394 22.48 -17.12 23.80
C ALA A 394 22.17 -16.21 22.60
N ILE A 395 21.89 -14.93 22.85
CA ILE A 395 21.71 -13.92 21.80
C ILE A 395 23.00 -13.74 20.99
N GLU A 396 24.14 -13.64 21.65
CA GLU A 396 25.44 -13.54 20.97
C GLU A 396 25.71 -14.73 20.04
N ARG A 397 25.33 -15.94 20.46
CA ARG A 397 25.39 -17.17 19.64
C ARG A 397 24.42 -17.12 18.45
N LEU A 398 23.19 -16.67 18.66
CA LEU A 398 22.19 -16.51 17.60
C LEU A 398 22.65 -15.51 16.52
N LEU A 399 23.33 -14.44 16.93
CA LEU A 399 23.76 -13.34 16.06
C LEU A 399 25.10 -13.58 15.36
N LEU A 400 25.76 -14.74 15.54
CA LEU A 400 27.13 -14.99 15.05
C LEU A 400 27.33 -14.66 13.56
N THR A 401 26.29 -14.85 12.77
CA THR A 401 26.34 -14.73 11.31
C THR A 401 25.64 -13.49 10.78
N ILE A 402 25.16 -12.61 11.67
CA ILE A 402 24.45 -11.38 11.32
C ILE A 402 25.45 -10.22 11.30
N SER A 403 25.53 -9.51 10.18
CA SER A 403 26.49 -8.41 9.97
C SER A 403 26.38 -7.27 10.98
N THR A 404 25.19 -7.06 11.57
CA THR A 404 24.89 -6.01 12.54
C THR A 404 24.90 -6.49 14.00
N LYS A 405 25.44 -7.69 14.27
CA LYS A 405 25.57 -8.28 15.62
C LYS A 405 25.96 -7.26 16.70
N HIS A 406 26.97 -6.42 16.43
CA HIS A 406 27.46 -5.43 17.40
C HIS A 406 26.43 -4.36 17.76
N GLN A 407 25.61 -3.91 16.81
CA GLN A 407 24.55 -2.92 17.07
C GLN A 407 23.42 -3.55 17.88
N VAL A 408 22.99 -4.76 17.52
CA VAL A 408 21.94 -5.49 18.25
C VAL A 408 22.37 -5.75 19.70
N LEU A 409 23.62 -6.18 19.93
CA LEU A 409 24.15 -6.42 21.28
C LEU A 409 24.29 -5.12 22.09
N ALA A 410 24.69 -4.01 21.46
CA ALA A 410 24.74 -2.72 22.14
C ALA A 410 23.34 -2.24 22.57
N ASP A 411 22.34 -2.41 21.71
CA ASP A 411 20.96 -2.04 22.03
C ASP A 411 20.33 -2.98 23.07
N PHE A 412 20.72 -4.27 23.08
CA PHE A 412 20.39 -5.21 24.15
C PHE A 412 21.01 -4.78 25.48
N ASP A 413 22.32 -4.51 25.51
CA ASP A 413 23.04 -4.10 26.72
C ASP A 413 22.45 -2.79 27.28
N PHE A 414 22.03 -1.87 26.41
CA PHE A 414 21.30 -0.65 26.78
C PHE A 414 19.92 -0.95 27.39
N ALA A 415 19.14 -1.87 26.80
CA ALA A 415 17.84 -2.27 27.33
C ALA A 415 17.95 -2.97 28.70
N MET A 416 19.09 -3.61 28.98
CA MET A 416 19.35 -4.28 30.26
C MET A 416 19.90 -3.34 31.34
N ASP A 417 20.34 -2.12 31.01
CA ASP A 417 20.84 -1.14 31.99
C ASP A 417 19.68 -0.57 32.84
N PRO A 418 19.63 -0.81 34.18
CA PRO A 418 18.56 -0.31 35.04
C PRO A 418 18.38 1.22 35.02
N LEU A 419 19.42 1.99 34.68
CA LEU A 419 19.36 3.44 34.57
C LEU A 419 18.70 3.92 33.27
N GLN A 420 18.65 3.07 32.25
CA GLN A 420 18.22 3.41 30.88
C GLN A 420 17.08 2.52 30.35
N ALA A 421 16.74 1.43 31.06
CA ALA A 421 15.71 0.44 30.72
C ALA A 421 14.31 1.02 30.45
N VAL A 422 14.01 2.24 30.94
CA VAL A 422 12.74 2.93 30.67
C VAL A 422 12.61 3.35 29.19
N GLN A 423 13.69 3.37 28.43
CA GLN A 423 13.69 3.83 27.03
C GLN A 423 13.57 2.71 26.01
N ARG A 424 13.97 1.48 26.34
CA ARG A 424 14.01 0.34 25.42
C ARG A 424 13.61 -0.95 26.11
N ASP A 425 12.78 -1.73 25.43
CA ASP A 425 12.39 -3.06 25.86
C ASP A 425 12.99 -4.10 24.92
N CYS A 426 13.56 -5.17 25.48
CA CYS A 426 14.03 -6.32 24.71
C CYS A 426 13.18 -7.55 25.05
N PHE A 427 12.84 -8.31 24.01
CA PHE A 427 12.06 -9.54 24.08
C PHE A 427 12.81 -10.68 23.40
N VAL A 428 12.69 -11.88 23.95
CA VAL A 428 13.26 -13.11 23.38
C VAL A 428 12.16 -14.07 23.01
N PHE A 429 12.40 -14.81 21.93
CA PHE A 429 11.52 -15.84 21.41
C PHE A 429 12.15 -17.19 21.71
N GLU A 430 11.41 -18.10 22.34
CA GLU A 430 11.94 -19.40 22.75
C GLU A 430 10.94 -20.54 22.52
N SER A 431 11.48 -21.74 22.35
CA SER A 431 10.72 -22.99 22.34
C SER A 431 11.53 -24.08 23.02
N ASN A 432 10.95 -24.78 24.00
CA ASN A 432 11.64 -25.83 24.77
C ASN A 432 13.03 -25.38 25.28
N ASP A 433 13.11 -24.17 25.85
CA ASP A 433 14.36 -23.53 26.33
C ASP A 433 15.42 -23.21 25.24
N ILE A 434 15.06 -23.33 23.95
CA ILE A 434 15.92 -22.96 22.82
C ILE A 434 15.58 -21.53 22.37
N MET A 435 16.61 -20.69 22.30
CA MET A 435 16.53 -19.32 21.78
C MET A 435 16.27 -19.34 20.26
N LEU A 436 15.12 -18.85 19.84
CA LEU A 436 14.69 -18.77 18.44
C LEU A 436 14.96 -17.40 17.80
N GLY A 437 14.99 -16.35 18.61
CA GLY A 437 15.00 -14.98 18.12
C GLY A 437 14.91 -13.93 19.21
N LEU A 438 14.97 -12.66 18.82
CA LEU A 438 14.73 -11.52 19.68
C LEU A 438 14.10 -10.34 18.93
N ALA A 439 13.47 -9.43 19.69
CA ALA A 439 13.08 -8.12 19.20
C ALA A 439 13.38 -7.03 20.22
N ILE A 440 13.77 -5.85 19.74
CA ILE A 440 14.06 -4.68 20.58
C ILE A 440 13.16 -3.53 20.14
N LEU A 441 12.41 -2.98 21.10
CA LEU A 441 11.49 -1.85 20.92
C LEU A 441 12.00 -0.62 21.68
N CYS A 442 11.65 0.56 21.18
CA CYS A 442 11.76 1.82 21.93
C CYS A 442 10.46 2.62 21.84
N ALA A 443 10.23 3.53 22.78
CA ALA A 443 9.09 4.44 22.72
C ALA A 443 9.21 5.40 21.51
N GLU A 444 8.11 5.64 20.80
CA GLU A 444 8.08 6.58 19.68
C GLU A 444 7.70 7.98 20.18
N ARG A 445 8.63 8.92 20.11
CA ARG A 445 8.45 10.30 20.62
C ARG A 445 8.09 11.30 19.53
N GLN A 446 8.27 10.96 18.26
CA GLN A 446 8.05 11.84 17.11
C GLN A 446 6.74 11.49 16.39
N ILE A 447 5.69 11.15 17.13
CA ILE A 447 4.38 10.81 16.52
C ILE A 447 3.83 11.93 15.65
N ASN A 448 3.98 13.20 16.08
CA ASN A 448 3.54 14.36 15.29
C ASN A 448 4.29 14.45 13.94
N PHE A 449 5.58 14.10 13.92
CA PHE A 449 6.33 14.02 12.67
C PHE A 449 5.76 12.90 11.79
N ILE A 450 5.55 11.72 12.35
CA ILE A 450 4.98 10.58 11.61
C ILE A 450 3.60 10.92 11.04
N THR A 451 2.69 11.50 11.83
CA THR A 451 1.34 11.88 11.37
C THR A 451 1.38 12.94 10.29
N ASN A 452 2.33 13.88 10.34
CA ASN A 452 2.45 14.93 9.33
C ASN A 452 3.05 14.40 8.02
N TYR A 453 3.90 13.38 8.07
CA TYR A 453 4.63 12.85 6.92
C TYR A 453 4.08 11.54 6.34
N TYR A 454 3.17 10.85 7.03
CA TYR A 454 2.61 9.56 6.60
C TYR A 454 1.12 9.41 6.88
N HIS A 455 0.41 8.69 6.00
CA HIS A 455 -1.01 8.38 6.15
C HIS A 455 -1.27 7.22 7.12
N ILE A 456 -0.92 7.38 8.39
CA ILE A 456 -1.17 6.34 9.41
C ILE A 456 -2.68 6.16 9.70
N GLU A 457 -3.47 7.21 9.47
CA GLU A 457 -4.93 7.24 9.64
C GLU A 457 -5.68 6.33 8.66
N ASP A 458 -5.03 5.89 7.58
CA ASP A 458 -5.61 4.89 6.67
C ASP A 458 -5.68 3.49 7.32
N TYR A 459 -4.98 3.29 8.44
CA TYR A 459 -4.81 1.98 9.07
C TYR A 459 -5.30 1.91 10.50
N VAL A 460 -5.23 2.99 11.27
CA VAL A 460 -5.64 3.04 12.69
C VAL A 460 -6.35 4.36 13.01
N SER A 461 -7.26 4.34 13.99
CA SER A 461 -7.82 5.57 14.53
C SER A 461 -6.83 6.28 15.46
N VAL A 462 -6.05 7.20 14.89
CA VAL A 462 -4.99 7.96 15.57
C VAL A 462 -5.51 8.69 16.82
N GLN A 463 -6.75 9.20 16.76
CA GLN A 463 -7.37 9.96 17.86
C GLN A 463 -7.75 9.09 19.07
N SER A 464 -7.91 7.77 18.85
CA SER A 464 -8.28 6.81 19.90
C SER A 464 -7.08 6.26 20.68
N ILE A 465 -5.85 6.57 20.25
CA ILE A 465 -4.60 5.99 20.76
C ILE A 465 -3.82 7.06 21.54
N SER A 466 -3.36 6.71 22.75
CA SER A 466 -2.53 7.60 23.57
C SER A 466 -1.15 7.83 22.94
N GLN A 467 -0.57 9.02 23.12
CA GLN A 467 0.78 9.34 22.62
C GLN A 467 1.88 8.39 23.16
N ASN A 468 1.66 7.78 24.32
CA ASN A 468 2.60 6.84 24.93
C ASN A 468 2.45 5.39 24.41
N ASP A 469 1.41 5.11 23.63
CA ASP A 469 1.09 3.74 23.18
C ASP A 469 1.69 3.43 21.80
N TYR A 470 2.59 4.29 21.31
CA TYR A 470 3.36 4.12 20.08
C TYR A 470 4.80 3.71 20.38
N GLY A 471 5.32 2.74 19.64
CA GLY A 471 6.74 2.36 19.71
C GLY A 471 7.36 2.15 18.35
N CYS A 472 8.69 2.10 18.33
CA CYS A 472 9.49 1.82 17.15
C CYS A 472 10.28 0.51 17.38
N LEU A 473 10.20 -0.39 16.40
CA LEU A 473 10.98 -1.61 16.33
C LEU A 473 12.38 -1.26 15.83
N LEU A 474 13.40 -1.59 16.62
CA LEU A 474 14.80 -1.36 16.27
C LEU A 474 15.38 -2.60 15.59
N HIS A 475 15.16 -3.77 16.20
CA HIS A 475 15.68 -5.06 15.72
C HIS A 475 14.60 -6.13 15.80
N PHE A 476 14.54 -7.00 14.79
CA PHE A 476 13.71 -8.20 14.82
C PHE A 476 14.43 -9.35 14.13
N VAL A 477 14.97 -10.26 14.93
CA VAL A 477 15.72 -11.42 14.47
C VAL A 477 14.94 -12.67 14.83
N LEU A 478 14.65 -13.51 13.84
CA LEU A 478 13.98 -14.79 14.04
C LEU A 478 14.59 -15.84 13.11
N MET A 479 14.78 -17.05 13.63
CA MET A 479 15.20 -18.20 12.82
C MET A 479 14.23 -18.43 11.64
N PRO A 480 14.73 -18.59 10.39
CA PRO A 480 13.89 -18.61 9.18
C PRO A 480 12.76 -19.65 9.15
N ILE A 481 12.92 -20.78 9.84
CA ILE A 481 11.88 -21.82 9.94
C ILE A 481 10.65 -21.34 10.72
N PHE A 482 10.79 -20.34 11.59
CA PHE A 482 9.68 -19.78 12.37
C PHE A 482 9.08 -18.52 11.73
N SER A 483 9.41 -18.19 10.48
CA SER A 483 8.88 -17.01 9.78
C SER A 483 7.35 -16.98 9.69
N ALA A 484 6.70 -18.16 9.70
CA ALA A 484 5.24 -18.29 9.80
C ALA A 484 4.64 -17.68 11.09
N TYR A 485 5.48 -17.41 12.10
CA TYR A 485 5.09 -16.89 13.41
C TYR A 485 5.41 -15.42 13.64
N HIS A 486 5.84 -14.67 12.62
CA HIS A 486 6.03 -13.21 12.77
C HIS A 486 4.80 -12.54 13.38
N ARG A 487 3.60 -12.87 12.91
CA ARG A 487 2.33 -12.29 13.39
C ARG A 487 2.04 -12.63 14.85
N PHE A 488 2.32 -13.87 15.26
CA PHE A 488 2.22 -14.28 16.64
C PHE A 488 3.16 -13.43 17.51
N PHE A 489 4.45 -13.35 17.15
CA PHE A 489 5.42 -12.58 17.91
C PHE A 489 5.10 -11.08 17.92
N LEU A 490 4.69 -10.47 16.79
CA LEU A 490 4.28 -9.06 16.73
C LEU A 490 3.11 -8.75 17.67
N ARG A 491 2.11 -9.65 17.74
CA ARG A 491 0.99 -9.54 18.68
C ARG A 491 1.44 -9.69 20.14
N GLU A 492 2.36 -10.62 20.43
CA GLU A 492 2.90 -10.77 21.78
C GLU A 492 3.75 -9.57 22.20
N LEU A 493 4.52 -8.98 21.28
CA LEU A 493 5.27 -7.76 21.52
C LEU A 493 4.33 -6.63 21.96
N THR A 494 3.23 -6.39 21.24
CA THR A 494 2.24 -5.38 21.62
C THR A 494 1.59 -5.64 22.99
N ARG A 495 1.32 -6.93 23.33
CA ARG A 495 0.76 -7.31 24.64
C ARG A 495 1.73 -7.02 25.77
N LEU A 496 2.98 -7.47 25.63
CA LEU A 496 4.00 -7.35 26.67
C LEU A 496 4.46 -5.90 26.85
N SER A 497 4.64 -5.16 25.75
CA SER A 497 5.07 -3.76 25.77
C SER A 497 3.92 -2.78 26.08
N LYS A 498 2.67 -3.25 26.04
CA LYS A 498 1.44 -2.44 26.17
C LYS A 498 1.31 -1.35 25.09
N LEU A 499 1.97 -1.54 23.96
CA LEU A 499 1.87 -0.63 22.81
C LEU A 499 0.67 -1.02 21.95
N THR A 500 -0.01 -0.03 21.39
CA THR A 500 -1.10 -0.25 20.41
C THR A 500 -0.55 -0.31 18.99
N VAL A 501 0.46 0.50 18.68
CA VAL A 501 1.07 0.56 17.33
C VAL A 501 2.58 0.46 17.43
N ILE A 502 3.16 -0.40 16.59
CA ILE A 502 4.60 -0.55 16.43
C ILE A 502 4.96 -0.10 15.02
N PHE A 503 5.83 0.90 14.94
CA PHE A 503 6.44 1.38 13.70
C PHE A 503 7.77 0.68 13.44
N TYR A 504 8.18 0.66 12.18
CA TYR A 504 9.56 0.38 11.79
C TYR A 504 10.00 1.43 10.78
N ARG A 505 11.12 2.10 11.08
CA ARG A 505 11.73 3.11 10.22
C ARG A 505 12.84 2.45 9.40
N LEU A 506 12.58 2.25 8.12
CA LEU A 506 13.57 1.72 7.21
C LEU A 506 14.40 2.87 6.63
N HIS A 507 15.61 3.06 7.15
CA HIS A 507 16.55 4.03 6.62
C HIS A 507 17.31 3.47 5.42
N ARG A 508 17.77 4.38 4.55
CA ARG A 508 18.47 4.01 3.33
C ARG A 508 19.79 3.26 3.57
N LYS A 509 20.54 3.62 4.63
CA LYS A 509 21.83 2.98 4.94
C LYS A 509 21.65 1.46 5.15
N ASP A 510 20.52 1.08 5.72
CA ASP A 510 20.17 -0.30 6.03
C ASP A 510 19.62 -1.06 4.81
N GLU A 511 19.24 -0.36 3.74
CA GLU A 511 18.73 -0.94 2.49
C GLU A 511 19.76 -1.84 1.81
N THR A 512 21.05 -1.46 1.87
CA THR A 512 22.13 -2.27 1.29
C THR A 512 22.38 -3.57 2.05
N ALA A 513 21.93 -3.64 3.31
CA ALA A 513 21.97 -4.84 4.15
C ALA A 513 20.68 -5.70 4.00
N LEU A 514 19.62 -5.18 3.37
CA LEU A 514 18.42 -5.95 3.03
C LEU A 514 18.74 -6.93 1.89
N THR A 515 19.21 -8.12 2.24
CA THR A 515 19.13 -9.29 1.35
C THR A 515 17.82 -10.01 1.64
N TRP A 516 17.15 -10.58 0.62
CA TRP A 516 15.94 -11.41 0.83
C TRP A 516 16.19 -12.58 1.80
N MET A 517 17.44 -12.99 2.02
CA MET A 517 17.80 -14.09 2.90
C MET A 517 17.82 -13.70 4.39
N TYR A 518 18.22 -12.47 4.72
CA TYR A 518 18.42 -12.02 6.10
C TYR A 518 18.25 -10.50 6.23
N PRO A 519 17.05 -9.93 6.03
CA PRO A 519 16.85 -8.56 6.46
C PRO A 519 16.99 -8.51 7.99
N LEU A 520 17.63 -7.45 8.50
CA LEU A 520 17.67 -7.08 9.92
C LEU A 520 16.31 -7.16 10.63
N VAL A 521 15.22 -7.09 9.85
CA VAL A 521 13.84 -7.24 10.26
C VAL A 521 13.15 -8.23 9.31
N SER A 522 13.13 -9.52 9.70
CA SER A 522 12.47 -10.59 8.94
C SER A 522 10.95 -10.38 8.79
N CYS A 523 10.35 -9.60 9.68
CA CYS A 523 8.91 -9.39 9.76
C CYS A 523 8.35 -8.31 8.83
N LEU A 524 9.16 -7.64 7.99
CA LEU A 524 8.67 -6.56 7.11
C LEU A 524 7.53 -7.00 6.18
N ASN A 525 7.57 -8.25 5.73
CA ASN A 525 6.52 -8.86 4.90
C ASN A 525 5.17 -8.97 5.62
N ASP A 526 5.17 -8.97 6.96
CA ASP A 526 3.97 -9.04 7.81
C ASP A 526 3.55 -7.68 8.40
N MET A 527 4.39 -6.65 8.25
CA MET A 527 4.05 -5.26 8.54
C MET A 527 3.38 -4.58 7.33
N ILE A 528 2.78 -3.41 7.55
CA ILE A 528 2.09 -2.63 6.51
C ILE A 528 2.94 -1.43 6.12
N PRO A 529 3.34 -1.28 4.85
CA PRO A 529 4.00 -0.06 4.38
C PRO A 529 3.01 1.12 4.39
N VAL A 530 3.44 2.25 4.94
CA VAL A 530 2.62 3.45 5.06
C VAL A 530 2.98 4.43 3.95
N ASP A 531 1.96 4.95 3.25
CA ASP A 531 2.17 5.95 2.20
C ASP A 531 2.64 7.28 2.81
N PRO A 532 3.63 7.96 2.20
CA PRO A 532 3.99 9.30 2.62
C PRO A 532 2.94 10.32 2.20
N ARG A 533 2.74 11.31 3.06
CA ARG A 533 1.88 12.48 2.85
C ARG A 533 2.52 13.50 1.93
N ARG A 534 1.69 14.22 1.19
CA ARG A 534 2.17 15.42 0.51
C ARG A 534 2.30 16.54 1.55
N GLN A 535 3.52 17.02 1.74
CA GLN A 535 3.77 18.15 2.63
C GLN A 535 3.20 19.45 2.06
N VAL A 536 2.38 20.15 2.87
CA VAL A 536 1.94 21.53 2.63
C VAL A 536 2.55 22.38 3.74
N GLU A 537 3.61 23.13 3.43
CA GLU A 537 4.23 24.01 4.42
C GLU A 537 3.44 25.32 4.53
N TYR A 538 3.05 25.80 5.70
CA TYR A 538 2.36 27.09 5.79
C TYR A 538 3.31 28.18 6.29
N GLU A 539 3.63 29.16 5.46
CA GLU A 539 4.40 30.34 5.90
C GLU A 539 3.45 31.41 6.44
N PHE A 540 3.03 31.29 7.69
CA PHE A 540 2.26 32.34 8.39
C PHE A 540 3.08 32.98 9.51
N PRO A 541 3.32 34.31 9.47
CA PRO A 541 4.09 35.02 10.51
C PRO A 541 3.52 34.91 11.93
N ILE A 542 2.21 34.64 12.06
CA ILE A 542 1.49 34.67 13.35
C ILE A 542 1.63 33.35 14.13
N VAL A 543 2.02 32.25 13.46
CA VAL A 543 2.10 30.92 14.09
C VAL A 543 3.49 30.64 14.70
N GLN A 544 4.51 31.45 14.36
CA GLN A 544 5.85 31.31 14.94
C GLN A 544 5.91 31.64 16.44
N GLU A 545 5.01 32.46 16.98
CA GLU A 545 5.12 32.86 18.40
C GLU A 545 4.50 31.85 19.38
N ASN A 546 3.50 31.04 18.96
CA ASN A 546 2.82 30.11 19.87
C ASN A 546 3.40 28.68 19.89
N PHE A 547 4.13 28.27 18.85
CA PHE A 547 4.94 27.03 18.89
C PHE A 547 6.28 27.22 19.61
N ASN A 548 6.74 28.46 19.83
CA ASN A 548 7.98 28.74 20.56
C ASN A 548 7.91 28.47 22.07
N SER A 549 6.74 28.08 22.60
CA SER A 549 6.63 27.60 23.98
C SER A 549 7.11 26.14 24.16
N TRP A 550 7.31 25.39 23.07
CA TRP A 550 8.00 24.08 23.06
C TRP A 550 9.42 24.13 22.46
N GLU A 551 9.86 25.26 21.89
CA GLU A 551 11.21 25.42 21.31
C GLU A 551 12.34 25.68 22.32
N ASN A 552 12.06 25.73 23.63
CA ASN A 552 13.13 25.95 24.62
C ASN A 552 13.98 24.72 24.94
N ASN A 553 13.84 23.59 24.23
CA ASN A 553 14.69 22.42 24.46
C ASN A 553 15.38 21.77 23.25
N THR A 554 15.27 22.26 22.00
CA THR A 554 16.08 21.68 20.90
C THR A 554 16.43 22.68 19.79
N LYS A 555 17.29 23.66 20.11
CA LYS A 555 18.08 24.39 19.08
C LYS A 555 19.13 23.52 18.37
N CYS A 556 19.16 22.21 18.62
CA CYS A 556 20.04 21.25 17.94
C CYS A 556 19.41 20.54 16.74
N GLU A 557 18.08 20.53 16.53
CA GLU A 557 17.48 19.53 15.63
C GLU A 557 17.21 19.98 14.17
N ARG A 558 17.23 21.27 13.82
CA ARG A 558 17.04 21.65 12.39
C ARG A 558 18.17 21.19 11.46
N ASN A 559 19.36 20.96 11.99
CA ASN A 559 20.47 20.40 11.22
C ASN A 559 20.46 18.86 11.16
N ASP A 560 19.66 18.19 12.01
CA ASP A 560 19.54 16.73 12.05
C ASP A 560 18.31 16.20 11.28
N ILE A 561 17.28 17.02 11.04
CA ILE A 561 16.10 16.65 10.21
C ILE A 561 16.49 16.32 8.76
N ALA A 562 17.57 16.92 8.24
CA ALA A 562 18.09 16.60 6.90
C ALA A 562 18.71 15.19 6.80
N ASN A 563 18.94 14.50 7.93
CA ASN A 563 19.57 13.18 8.00
C ASN A 563 18.59 12.02 8.26
N ASP A 564 17.29 12.26 8.43
CA ASP A 564 16.32 11.26 8.94
C ASP A 564 15.16 10.96 7.98
N GLU A 565 15.40 10.91 6.67
CA GLU A 565 14.42 10.42 5.69
C GLU A 565 14.38 8.87 5.73
N PHE A 566 13.19 8.29 5.88
CA PHE A 566 12.99 6.83 5.96
C PHE A 566 11.72 6.38 5.22
N SER A 567 11.54 5.07 5.05
CA SER A 567 10.23 4.48 4.75
C SER A 567 9.60 3.95 6.03
N LEU A 568 8.30 4.17 6.20
CA LEU A 568 7.58 3.75 7.39
C LEU A 568 6.81 2.47 7.14
N PHE A 569 6.97 1.52 8.06
CA PHE A 569 6.12 0.34 8.18
C PHE A 569 5.42 0.39 9.53
N MET A 570 4.22 -0.18 9.62
CA MET A 570 3.47 -0.24 10.87
C MET A 570 2.76 -1.57 11.07
N THR A 571 2.47 -1.90 12.33
CA THR A 571 1.58 -2.99 12.72
C THR A 571 0.86 -2.64 14.03
N SER A 572 -0.24 -3.33 14.28
CA SER A 572 -1.00 -3.31 15.54
C SER A 572 -1.44 -4.74 15.86
N PRO A 573 -2.00 -5.05 17.05
CA PRO A 573 -2.55 -6.38 17.34
C PRO A 573 -3.58 -6.81 16.28
N ARG A 574 -4.46 -5.88 15.88
CA ARG A 574 -5.47 -6.09 14.85
C ARG A 574 -4.84 -6.39 13.49
N LEU A 575 -3.89 -5.56 13.05
CA LEU A 575 -3.26 -5.67 11.72
C LEU A 575 -2.37 -6.93 11.62
N ALA A 576 -1.64 -7.27 12.69
CA ALA A 576 -0.83 -8.48 12.76
C ALA A 576 -1.70 -9.74 12.61
N MET A 577 -2.92 -9.72 13.15
CA MET A 577 -3.82 -10.88 13.15
C MET A 577 -4.80 -10.91 11.97
N MET A 578 -4.70 -9.99 11.01
CA MET A 578 -5.49 -10.03 9.79
C MET A 578 -4.93 -11.10 8.83
N PRO A 579 -5.80 -11.98 8.29
CA PRO A 579 -5.36 -13.00 7.34
C PRO A 579 -4.85 -12.29 6.08
N ARG A 580 -3.73 -12.78 5.51
CA ARG A 580 -3.22 -12.24 4.24
C ARG A 580 -3.40 -13.27 3.15
N THR A 581 -4.00 -12.86 2.03
CA THR A 581 -4.08 -13.69 0.83
C THR A 581 -2.77 -13.58 0.07
N ILE A 582 -2.01 -14.66 0.03
CA ILE A 582 -0.74 -14.72 -0.70
C ILE A 582 -1.03 -15.09 -2.15
N ILE A 583 -0.51 -14.28 -3.08
CA ILE A 583 -0.60 -14.51 -4.52
C ILE A 583 0.82 -14.75 -5.04
N ASP A 584 1.05 -15.98 -5.47
CA ASP A 584 2.34 -16.48 -5.94
C ASP A 584 2.54 -16.32 -7.45
N THR A 585 1.52 -15.82 -8.16
CA THR A 585 1.58 -15.48 -9.58
C THR A 585 2.78 -14.57 -9.87
N ARG A 586 3.60 -15.01 -10.82
CA ARG A 586 4.76 -14.24 -11.28
C ARG A 586 4.33 -13.12 -12.23
N ILE A 587 4.51 -11.89 -11.79
CA ILE A 587 4.21 -10.70 -12.58
C ILE A 587 5.53 -10.06 -13.00
N VAL A 588 5.80 -10.03 -14.30
CA VAL A 588 6.99 -9.41 -14.88
C VAL A 588 6.60 -8.10 -15.55
N VAL A 589 7.11 -7.00 -15.01
CA VAL A 589 6.95 -5.64 -15.53
C VAL A 589 8.16 -5.28 -16.37
N VAL A 590 7.95 -4.81 -17.59
CA VAL A 590 9.02 -4.48 -18.52
C VAL A 590 9.00 -2.98 -18.79
N GLY A 591 10.02 -2.29 -18.27
CA GLY A 591 10.20 -0.84 -18.41
C GLY A 591 9.85 -0.06 -17.14
N GLY A 592 10.86 0.61 -16.56
CA GLY A 592 10.72 1.48 -15.39
C GLY A 592 10.27 2.90 -15.71
N SER A 593 9.24 3.07 -16.53
CA SER A 593 8.61 4.38 -16.79
C SER A 593 7.60 4.76 -15.72
N ASP A 594 7.11 6.00 -15.69
CA ASP A 594 6.03 6.43 -14.79
C ASP A 594 4.81 5.47 -14.82
N CYS A 595 4.48 4.93 -16.01
CA CYS A 595 3.40 3.95 -16.15
C CYS A 595 3.75 2.59 -15.52
N GLY A 596 4.96 2.08 -15.77
CA GLY A 596 5.41 0.79 -15.26
C GLY A 596 5.61 0.81 -13.74
N ILE A 597 6.13 1.90 -13.20
CA ILE A 597 6.33 2.05 -11.76
C ILE A 597 5.02 2.31 -11.04
N ALA A 598 4.11 3.15 -11.58
CA ALA A 598 2.78 3.31 -10.99
C ALA A 598 2.00 1.98 -10.97
N PHE A 599 2.13 1.16 -12.02
CA PHE A 599 1.58 -0.19 -12.04
C PHE A 599 2.15 -1.07 -10.91
N ALA A 600 3.48 -1.14 -10.78
CA ALA A 600 4.14 -1.97 -9.78
C ALA A 600 3.84 -1.50 -8.34
N GLU A 601 3.91 -0.19 -8.10
CA GLU A 601 3.66 0.44 -6.81
C GLU A 601 2.19 0.28 -6.38
N TYR A 602 1.24 0.40 -7.31
CA TYR A 602 -0.17 0.13 -7.02
C TYR A 602 -0.38 -1.32 -6.60
N LEU A 603 0.19 -2.29 -7.33
CA LEU A 603 0.08 -3.70 -6.98
C LEU A 603 0.72 -4.03 -5.63
N ALA A 604 1.86 -3.43 -5.30
CA ALA A 604 2.54 -3.71 -4.05
C ALA A 604 1.89 -3.03 -2.83
N LEU A 605 1.63 -1.72 -2.92
CA LEU A 605 1.16 -0.94 -1.77
C LEU A 605 -0.36 -1.08 -1.58
N ARG A 606 -1.15 -0.87 -2.65
CA ARG A 606 -2.62 -0.85 -2.56
C ARG A 606 -3.24 -2.24 -2.37
N LEU A 607 -2.58 -3.31 -2.82
CA LEU A 607 -3.04 -4.67 -2.49
C LEU A 607 -2.65 -5.06 -1.06
N THR A 608 -1.50 -4.62 -0.56
CA THR A 608 -1.12 -4.85 0.85
C THR A 608 -2.13 -4.17 1.79
N GLN A 609 -2.66 -3.00 1.43
CA GLN A 609 -3.79 -2.35 2.13
C GLN A 609 -5.06 -3.20 2.20
N ARG A 610 -5.23 -4.12 1.25
CA ARG A 610 -6.35 -5.09 1.21
C ARG A 610 -5.96 -6.44 1.79
N TYR A 611 -4.86 -6.51 2.55
CA TYR A 611 -4.32 -7.73 3.11
C TYR A 611 -3.99 -8.79 2.05
N ILE A 612 -3.54 -8.35 0.87
CA ILE A 612 -3.09 -9.22 -0.22
C ILE A 612 -1.60 -9.00 -0.43
N GLN A 613 -0.84 -10.09 -0.50
CA GLN A 613 0.60 -10.04 -0.67
C GLN A 613 1.01 -10.74 -1.96
N LEU A 614 1.69 -10.00 -2.84
CA LEU A 614 2.36 -10.56 -4.00
C LEU A 614 3.76 -11.01 -3.59
N THR A 615 4.12 -12.25 -3.88
CA THR A 615 5.47 -12.76 -3.57
C THR A 615 6.45 -12.61 -4.74
N ASN A 616 5.93 -12.45 -5.96
CA ASN A 616 6.72 -12.53 -7.19
C ASN A 616 6.45 -11.37 -8.17
N LEU A 617 6.73 -10.13 -7.77
CA LEU A 617 6.69 -8.96 -8.65
C LEU A 617 8.11 -8.60 -9.10
N THR A 618 8.39 -8.66 -10.40
CA THR A 618 9.72 -8.41 -10.97
C THR A 618 9.68 -7.29 -12.00
N LEU A 619 10.54 -6.28 -11.86
CA LEU A 619 10.77 -5.22 -12.83
C LEU A 619 12.04 -5.50 -13.63
N ILE A 620 11.91 -5.55 -14.95
CA ILE A 620 13.03 -5.55 -15.90
C ILE A 620 13.19 -4.12 -16.43
N SER A 621 14.30 -3.47 -16.08
CA SER A 621 14.58 -2.10 -16.50
C SER A 621 16.10 -1.89 -16.65
N PRO A 622 16.59 -1.27 -17.74
CA PRO A 622 18.02 -1.03 -17.92
C PRO A 622 18.65 -0.19 -16.79
N HIS A 623 17.85 0.64 -16.14
CA HIS A 623 18.29 1.59 -15.11
C HIS A 623 17.59 1.36 -13.76
N GLY A 624 16.78 0.29 -13.63
CA GLY A 624 16.00 0.03 -12.43
C GLY A 624 14.84 1.01 -12.27
N ILE A 625 14.63 1.44 -11.03
CA ILE A 625 13.58 2.39 -10.62
C ILE A 625 14.11 3.83 -10.74
N PRO A 626 13.33 4.77 -11.32
CA PRO A 626 13.73 6.17 -11.39
C PRO A 626 14.01 6.77 -10.01
N PHE A 627 15.12 7.49 -9.91
CA PHE A 627 15.65 8.17 -8.72
C PHE A 627 15.96 7.22 -7.54
N ASP A 628 16.17 5.93 -7.78
CA ASP A 628 16.49 4.96 -6.72
C ASP A 628 17.97 5.02 -6.29
N ASN A 629 18.88 5.25 -7.24
CA ASN A 629 20.34 5.24 -7.01
C ASN A 629 20.89 6.63 -6.65
N GLU A 630 21.93 6.70 -5.81
CA GLU A 630 22.57 7.99 -5.43
C GLU A 630 23.01 8.80 -6.65
N SER A 631 23.67 8.16 -7.62
CA SER A 631 24.11 8.83 -8.86
C SER A 631 22.97 9.45 -9.68
N SER A 632 21.72 9.03 -9.50
CA SER A 632 20.56 9.58 -10.21
C SER A 632 19.67 10.48 -9.34
N ARG A 633 20.02 10.64 -8.06
CA ARG A 633 19.45 11.64 -7.13
C ARG A 633 20.26 12.94 -7.10
N SER A 634 21.29 13.07 -7.94
CA SER A 634 22.08 14.29 -8.08
C SER A 634 21.21 15.49 -8.47
N ASP A 635 21.51 16.66 -7.91
CA ASP A 635 20.80 17.91 -8.18
C ASP A 635 20.68 18.23 -9.68
N CYS A 636 21.64 17.75 -10.50
CA CYS A 636 21.57 17.92 -11.96
C CYS A 636 20.29 17.33 -12.59
N CYS A 637 19.70 16.28 -12.02
CA CYS A 637 18.49 15.67 -12.56
C CYS A 637 17.28 16.61 -12.45
N GLU A 638 17.21 17.44 -11.40
CA GLU A 638 16.16 18.45 -11.23
C GLU A 638 16.21 19.53 -12.32
N TYR A 639 17.42 19.85 -12.78
CA TYR A 639 17.63 20.84 -13.84
C TYR A 639 17.46 20.29 -15.26
N LEU A 640 17.73 19.00 -15.47
CA LEU A 640 17.80 18.39 -16.80
C LEU A 640 16.53 17.62 -17.21
N LEU A 641 15.60 17.38 -16.29
CA LEU A 641 14.39 16.61 -16.55
C LEU A 641 13.13 17.36 -16.12
N PRO A 642 12.11 17.42 -17.00
CA PRO A 642 10.80 17.89 -16.57
C PRO A 642 10.13 16.92 -15.60
N PHE A 643 9.63 17.46 -14.51
CA PHE A 643 8.71 16.82 -13.57
C PHE A 643 7.34 16.60 -14.23
N ARG A 644 6.76 15.41 -14.02
CA ARG A 644 5.50 14.98 -14.67
C ARG A 644 4.44 14.47 -13.68
N GLY A 645 4.69 14.58 -12.39
CA GLY A 645 3.78 14.14 -11.32
C GLY A 645 4.55 13.43 -10.21
N LYS A 646 4.00 12.36 -9.63
CA LYS A 646 4.44 11.82 -8.33
C LYS A 646 5.93 11.45 -8.21
N PHE A 647 6.55 10.89 -9.25
CA PHE A 647 7.88 10.28 -9.11
C PHE A 647 9.01 11.30 -9.27
N HIS A 648 9.63 11.67 -8.15
CA HIS A 648 10.82 12.52 -8.08
C HIS A 648 11.77 12.06 -6.96
N SER A 649 12.95 12.66 -6.87
CA SER A 649 13.98 12.34 -5.86
C SER A 649 13.46 12.45 -4.42
N GLY A 650 12.72 13.51 -4.10
CA GLY A 650 12.03 13.74 -2.83
C GLY A 650 11.11 12.58 -2.45
N TYR A 651 10.17 12.21 -3.32
CA TYR A 651 9.26 11.09 -3.08
C TYR A 651 10.00 9.76 -2.84
N ARG A 652 11.09 9.49 -3.58
CA ARG A 652 11.89 8.26 -3.45
C ARG A 652 12.75 8.18 -2.18
N ARG A 653 12.82 9.25 -1.40
CA ARG A 653 13.46 9.23 -0.07
C ARG A 653 12.52 8.64 0.99
N TYR A 654 11.20 8.71 0.77
CA TYR A 654 10.19 8.21 1.70
C TYR A 654 9.59 6.85 1.32
N VAL A 655 9.87 6.33 0.11
CA VAL A 655 9.36 5.05 -0.39
C VAL A 655 10.47 4.14 -0.89
N VAL A 656 10.69 3.02 -0.19
CA VAL A 656 11.67 1.99 -0.54
C VAL A 656 11.00 0.87 -1.33
N ALA A 657 11.15 0.92 -2.66
CA ALA A 657 10.51 -0.04 -3.56
C ALA A 657 11.18 -1.43 -3.57
N ARG A 658 12.46 -1.53 -3.15
CA ARG A 658 13.20 -2.80 -3.12
C ARG A 658 12.63 -3.83 -2.14
N THR A 659 11.82 -3.40 -1.18
CA THR A 659 11.17 -4.31 -0.22
C THR A 659 10.06 -5.16 -0.86
N TRP A 660 9.47 -4.71 -1.97
CA TRP A 660 8.33 -5.38 -2.61
C TRP A 660 8.49 -5.60 -4.12
N LEU A 661 9.64 -5.21 -4.70
CA LEU A 661 9.92 -5.35 -6.13
C LEU A 661 11.31 -5.94 -6.37
N ASN A 662 11.36 -7.08 -7.06
CA ASN A 662 12.63 -7.60 -7.57
C ASN A 662 13.06 -6.81 -8.82
N ILE A 663 14.29 -6.33 -8.87
CA ILE A 663 14.78 -5.49 -9.98
C ILE A 663 15.84 -6.26 -10.76
N ILE A 664 15.56 -6.55 -12.03
CA ILE A 664 16.52 -7.09 -12.98
C ILE A 664 17.02 -5.95 -13.86
N TYR A 665 18.28 -5.56 -13.65
CA TYR A 665 18.96 -4.56 -14.49
C TYR A 665 19.24 -5.14 -15.87
N GLY A 666 18.48 -4.70 -16.87
CA GLY A 666 18.69 -5.14 -18.24
C GLY A 666 17.64 -4.62 -19.21
N THR A 667 18.00 -4.64 -20.50
CA THR A 667 17.08 -4.39 -21.60
C THR A 667 16.51 -5.72 -22.06
N MET A 668 15.18 -5.81 -22.18
CA MET A 668 14.55 -6.97 -22.82
C MET A 668 14.99 -7.02 -24.29
N ALA A 669 15.86 -7.98 -24.62
CA ALA A 669 16.41 -8.14 -25.97
C ALA A 669 15.61 -9.12 -26.85
N ALA A 670 14.80 -9.98 -26.22
CA ALA A 670 13.90 -10.90 -26.89
C ALA A 670 12.87 -11.42 -25.89
N ILE A 671 11.65 -11.64 -26.36
CA ILE A 671 10.74 -12.64 -25.81
C ILE A 671 11.03 -13.90 -26.65
N ASN A 672 11.65 -14.91 -26.04
CA ASN A 672 12.56 -15.84 -26.72
C ASN A 672 11.99 -16.54 -27.99
N ARG A 673 12.50 -16.14 -29.17
CA ARG A 673 13.28 -17.02 -30.07
C ARG A 673 14.55 -16.27 -30.54
N LYS A 674 15.65 -17.03 -30.64
CA LYS A 674 17.08 -16.66 -30.77
C LYS A 674 17.41 -15.54 -31.78
N ASN A 675 18.24 -14.60 -31.29
CA ASN A 675 19.36 -13.87 -31.92
C ASN A 675 19.33 -12.39 -31.53
N LYS A 676 20.42 -11.91 -30.91
CA LYS A 676 20.63 -10.50 -30.57
C LYS A 676 21.28 -9.79 -31.76
N ILE A 677 20.70 -8.66 -32.17
CA ILE A 677 21.35 -7.66 -33.03
C ILE A 677 21.33 -6.39 -32.20
N GLN A 678 22.46 -5.70 -32.11
CA GLN A 678 22.60 -4.45 -31.36
C GLN A 678 23.16 -3.41 -32.32
N ASP A 679 22.36 -2.41 -32.67
CA ASP A 679 22.84 -1.27 -33.44
C ASP A 679 23.58 -0.30 -32.49
N GLN A 680 24.75 0.18 -32.91
CA GLN A 680 25.57 1.10 -32.11
C GLN A 680 25.20 2.56 -32.40
N THR A 681 24.55 3.21 -31.43
CA THR A 681 24.38 4.68 -31.42
C THR A 681 25.74 5.36 -31.17
N PRO A 682 26.10 6.43 -31.90
CA PRO A 682 27.36 7.15 -31.66
C PRO A 682 27.48 7.62 -30.20
N TRP A 683 28.65 7.49 -29.59
CA TRP A 683 28.85 7.69 -28.15
C TRP A 683 28.59 9.12 -27.67
N ASN A 684 28.81 10.11 -28.53
CA ASN A 684 28.55 11.54 -28.32
C ASN A 684 27.19 12.03 -28.85
N CYS A 685 26.33 11.11 -29.31
CA CYS A 685 24.90 11.37 -29.50
C CYS A 685 24.19 11.06 -28.18
N LEU A 686 23.73 12.10 -27.49
CA LEU A 686 23.16 12.02 -26.15
C LEU A 686 21.64 12.21 -26.19
N THR A 687 20.94 11.49 -25.31
CA THR A 687 19.51 11.66 -25.04
C THR A 687 19.31 11.84 -23.54
N VAL A 688 18.26 12.57 -23.17
CA VAL A 688 17.88 12.78 -21.76
C VAL A 688 16.40 12.41 -21.61
N ASN A 689 16.14 11.12 -21.39
CA ASN A 689 14.78 10.59 -21.22
C ASN A 689 14.44 10.15 -19.80
N ASN A 690 15.45 9.93 -18.94
CA ASN A 690 15.30 9.50 -17.56
C ASN A 690 16.46 10.04 -16.71
N ASP A 691 16.36 9.86 -15.39
CA ASP A 691 17.32 10.31 -14.37
C ASP A 691 18.73 9.75 -14.60
N LYS A 692 18.85 8.49 -15.02
CA LYS A 692 20.16 7.89 -15.29
C LYS A 692 20.82 8.47 -16.54
N GLU A 693 20.05 8.67 -17.61
CA GLU A 693 20.48 9.34 -18.83
C GLU A 693 20.91 10.78 -18.51
N ALA A 694 20.13 11.54 -17.74
CA ALA A 694 20.48 12.90 -17.32
C ALA A 694 21.82 12.96 -16.60
N SER A 695 21.99 12.16 -15.54
CA SER A 695 23.25 12.08 -14.77
C SER A 695 24.43 11.60 -15.61
N THR A 696 24.21 10.63 -16.51
CA THR A 696 25.28 10.12 -17.40
C THR A 696 25.68 11.16 -18.43
N CYS A 697 24.71 11.88 -19.02
CA CYS A 697 24.97 12.96 -19.95
C CYS A 697 25.75 14.08 -19.27
N PHE A 698 25.34 14.50 -18.08
CA PHE A 698 26.04 15.55 -17.33
C PHE A 698 27.51 15.18 -17.07
N ARG A 699 27.78 13.97 -16.56
CA ARG A 699 29.14 13.48 -16.35
C ARG A 699 29.95 13.38 -17.63
N LYS A 700 29.34 12.96 -18.75
CA LYS A 700 30.02 12.96 -20.06
C LYS A 700 30.42 14.37 -20.51
N ILE A 701 29.56 15.36 -20.29
CA ILE A 701 29.90 16.77 -20.62
C ILE A 701 31.04 17.27 -19.73
N GLN A 702 30.98 17.02 -18.42
CA GLN A 702 32.07 17.39 -17.50
C GLN A 702 33.40 16.78 -17.95
N TRP A 703 33.41 15.47 -18.26
CA TRP A 703 34.60 14.79 -18.75
C TRP A 703 35.11 15.35 -20.08
N LEU A 704 34.23 15.53 -21.08
CA LEU A 704 34.62 16.04 -22.39
C LEU A 704 35.13 17.48 -22.35
N THR A 705 34.72 18.27 -21.36
CA THR A 705 35.09 19.68 -21.24
C THR A 705 36.16 19.93 -20.17
N GLU A 706 36.76 18.88 -19.61
CA GLU A 706 37.69 18.97 -18.47
C GLU A 706 37.14 19.85 -17.33
N ASP A 707 35.92 19.53 -16.87
CA ASP A 707 35.16 20.32 -15.90
C ASP A 707 34.94 21.78 -16.37
N PHE A 708 34.42 21.91 -17.59
CA PHE A 708 34.07 23.20 -18.22
C PHE A 708 35.27 24.16 -18.45
N LYS A 709 36.48 23.62 -18.53
CA LYS A 709 37.72 24.37 -18.87
C LYS A 709 37.98 24.41 -20.37
N GLU A 710 37.70 23.31 -21.08
CA GLU A 710 37.87 23.19 -22.52
C GLU A 710 36.57 23.43 -23.30
N ARG A 711 36.65 24.24 -24.34
CA ARG A 711 35.52 24.47 -25.25
C ARG A 711 35.27 23.24 -26.12
N LYS A 712 34.03 22.74 -26.12
CA LYS A 712 33.50 21.77 -27.07
C LYS A 712 32.24 22.32 -27.75
N ALA A 713 32.03 22.00 -29.03
CA ALA A 713 30.86 22.39 -29.80
C ALA A 713 29.67 21.48 -29.49
N ILE A 714 28.75 21.96 -28.66
CA ILE A 714 27.60 21.22 -28.15
C ILE A 714 26.36 21.61 -28.94
N PHE A 715 25.75 20.65 -29.62
CA PHE A 715 24.56 20.86 -30.44
C PHE A 715 23.31 20.32 -29.75
N PHE A 716 22.22 21.07 -29.79
CA PHE A 716 20.89 20.64 -29.41
C PHE A 716 20.03 20.55 -30.67
N TYR A 717 19.42 19.41 -30.94
CA TYR A 717 18.47 19.25 -32.04
C TYR A 717 17.08 18.95 -31.49
N GLY A 718 16.18 19.93 -31.51
CA GLY A 718 14.84 19.76 -30.97
C GLY A 718 14.09 21.08 -30.80
N ARG A 719 12.75 20.96 -30.68
CA ARG A 719 11.84 22.09 -30.42
C ARG A 719 10.69 21.60 -29.54
N ASN A 720 10.98 21.40 -28.25
CA ASN A 720 10.05 20.94 -27.23
C ASN A 720 10.56 21.30 -25.83
N ILE A 721 9.72 21.07 -24.82
CA ILE A 721 10.02 21.44 -23.43
C ILE A 721 11.22 20.66 -22.86
N ASP A 722 11.37 19.37 -23.22
CA ASP A 722 12.48 18.53 -22.75
C ASP A 722 13.83 19.12 -23.23
N CYS A 723 13.88 19.63 -24.47
CA CYS A 723 15.05 20.27 -25.06
C CYS A 723 15.43 21.57 -24.34
N TYR A 724 14.46 22.47 -24.12
CA TYR A 724 14.73 23.75 -23.48
C TYR A 724 15.06 23.61 -21.99
N CYS A 725 14.40 22.69 -21.29
CA CYS A 725 14.74 22.33 -19.92
C CYS A 725 16.20 21.86 -19.82
N THR A 726 16.60 20.90 -20.65
CA THR A 726 17.99 20.40 -20.64
C THR A 726 19.00 21.50 -20.98
N LEU A 727 18.69 22.35 -21.97
CA LEU A 727 19.55 23.48 -22.36
C LEU A 727 19.73 24.46 -21.20
N GLY A 728 18.64 24.87 -20.55
CA GLY A 728 18.67 25.77 -19.39
C GLY A 728 19.42 25.14 -18.22
N GLY A 729 19.20 23.85 -17.98
CA GLY A 729 19.87 23.10 -16.92
C GLY A 729 21.38 22.98 -17.11
N LEU A 730 21.87 22.72 -18.33
CA LEU A 730 23.32 22.71 -18.58
C LEU A 730 23.96 24.07 -18.38
N ILE A 731 23.28 25.16 -18.77
CA ILE A 731 23.76 26.52 -18.53
C ILE A 731 23.84 26.78 -17.02
N LYS A 732 22.80 26.40 -16.27
CA LYS A 732 22.75 26.53 -14.81
C LYS A 732 23.86 25.74 -14.11
N LEU A 733 24.19 24.57 -14.64
CA LEU A 733 25.24 23.69 -14.13
C LEU A 733 26.66 24.09 -14.58
N GLY A 734 26.83 25.21 -15.30
CA GLY A 734 28.14 25.81 -15.59
C GLY A 734 28.61 25.74 -17.05
N VAL A 735 27.85 25.11 -17.96
CA VAL A 735 28.20 25.10 -19.38
C VAL A 735 28.06 26.50 -19.96
N LYS A 736 29.12 27.02 -20.59
CA LYS A 736 29.09 28.37 -21.19
C LYS A 736 28.11 28.39 -22.38
N PRO A 737 27.14 29.32 -22.42
CA PRO A 737 26.17 29.41 -23.51
C PRO A 737 26.79 29.53 -24.91
N SER A 738 27.95 30.19 -25.03
CA SER A 738 28.69 30.37 -26.30
C SER A 738 29.26 29.07 -26.89
N TRP A 739 29.16 27.95 -26.16
CA TRP A 739 29.55 26.62 -26.61
C TRP A 739 28.37 25.85 -27.21
N ILE A 740 27.14 26.36 -27.02
CA ILE A 740 25.90 25.68 -27.36
C ILE A 740 25.35 26.24 -28.67
N THR A 741 24.94 25.34 -29.57
CA THR A 741 24.18 25.64 -30.77
C THR A 741 22.85 24.89 -30.76
N LEU A 742 21.73 25.61 -30.78
CA LEU A 742 20.38 25.06 -30.84
C LEU A 742 19.88 25.04 -32.30
N ILE A 743 19.49 23.86 -32.79
CA ILE A 743 18.91 23.63 -34.11
C ILE A 743 17.44 23.27 -33.91
N GLU A 744 16.55 24.14 -34.38
CA GLU A 744 15.11 23.97 -34.23
C GLU A 744 14.46 23.53 -35.55
N PRO A 745 13.93 22.31 -35.65
CA PRO A 745 13.25 21.86 -36.86
C PRO A 745 11.91 22.56 -37.07
N ASN A 746 11.40 22.53 -38.31
CA ASN A 746 10.11 23.12 -38.67
C ASN A 746 8.95 22.48 -37.88
N SER A 747 8.06 23.33 -37.34
CA SER A 747 7.00 23.01 -36.39
C SER A 747 5.88 22.12 -36.94
N PHE A 748 5.66 22.10 -38.25
CA PHE A 748 4.51 21.39 -38.85
C PHE A 748 4.57 19.86 -38.70
N LYS A 749 5.73 19.28 -38.39
CA LYS A 749 5.89 17.81 -38.26
C LYS A 749 6.34 17.34 -36.87
N SER A 750 6.93 18.18 -36.02
CA SER A 750 7.70 17.72 -34.85
C SER A 750 7.04 17.95 -33.47
N CYS A 751 6.01 18.80 -33.36
CA CYS A 751 5.49 19.22 -32.06
C CYS A 751 4.32 18.34 -31.59
N LYS A 752 4.53 17.54 -30.54
CA LYS A 752 3.47 16.75 -29.89
C LYS A 752 2.42 17.71 -29.32
N THR A 753 1.16 17.25 -29.19
CA THR A 753 0.05 18.03 -28.61
C THR A 753 0.37 18.63 -27.23
N ARG A 754 1.31 18.05 -26.48
CA ARG A 754 1.72 18.53 -25.15
C ARG A 754 2.58 19.81 -25.20
N ASP A 755 3.56 19.85 -26.09
CA ASP A 755 4.47 21.01 -26.22
C ASP A 755 3.77 22.21 -26.89
N GLN A 756 2.69 21.94 -27.64
CA GLN A 756 1.89 22.99 -28.26
C GLN A 756 1.37 24.00 -27.24
N ALA A 757 1.01 23.60 -26.02
CA ALA A 757 0.51 24.54 -25.01
C ALA A 757 1.56 25.62 -24.66
N PHE A 758 2.83 25.21 -24.52
CA PHE A 758 3.95 26.12 -24.30
C PHE A 758 4.14 27.07 -25.50
N PHE A 759 4.17 26.55 -26.73
CA PHE A 759 4.46 27.36 -27.91
C PHE A 759 3.32 28.30 -28.33
N HIS A 760 2.06 27.97 -27.99
CA HIS A 760 0.90 28.81 -28.28
C HIS A 760 0.70 29.94 -27.25
N ASP A 761 1.31 29.83 -26.08
CA ASP A 761 1.33 30.93 -25.12
C ASP A 761 2.41 31.94 -25.53
N TYR A 762 1.98 33.03 -26.19
CA TYR A 762 2.87 34.01 -26.78
C TYR A 762 3.82 34.62 -25.74
N GLU A 763 3.32 34.91 -24.53
CA GLU A 763 4.10 35.56 -23.50
C GLU A 763 5.22 34.66 -22.99
N VAL A 764 4.88 33.40 -22.70
CA VAL A 764 5.84 32.39 -22.23
C VAL A 764 6.86 32.06 -23.31
N ASN A 765 6.41 31.79 -24.54
CA ASN A 765 7.28 31.45 -25.65
C ASN A 765 8.25 32.61 -25.97
N LYS A 766 7.75 33.85 -25.97
CA LYS A 766 8.58 35.06 -26.17
C LYS A 766 9.62 35.20 -25.06
N ALA A 767 9.23 35.08 -23.80
CA ALA A 767 10.14 35.24 -22.66
C ALA A 767 11.30 34.22 -22.70
N VAL A 768 10.97 32.94 -22.96
CA VAL A 768 11.99 31.87 -23.04
C VAL A 768 12.87 32.02 -24.28
N THR A 769 12.29 32.35 -25.44
CA THR A 769 13.08 32.58 -26.67
C THR A 769 14.05 33.74 -26.49
N ASN A 770 13.59 34.85 -25.89
CA ASN A 770 14.44 35.99 -25.57
C ASN A 770 15.56 35.60 -24.59
N ALA A 771 15.26 34.82 -23.56
CA ALA A 771 16.27 34.34 -22.61
C ALA A 771 17.33 33.45 -23.29
N ILE A 772 16.94 32.58 -24.23
CA ILE A 772 17.88 31.78 -25.02
C ILE A 772 18.79 32.70 -25.86
N LEU A 773 18.21 33.65 -26.60
CA LEU A 773 18.98 34.56 -27.45
C LEU A 773 19.94 35.46 -26.66
N GLN A 774 19.49 35.99 -25.51
CA GLN A 774 20.29 36.85 -24.64
C GLN A 774 21.39 36.09 -23.90
N SER A 775 21.25 34.78 -23.70
CA SER A 775 22.28 33.97 -23.03
C SER A 775 23.56 33.82 -23.86
N GLY A 776 23.52 34.03 -25.18
CA GLY A 776 24.65 33.86 -26.08
C GLY A 776 24.70 32.49 -26.78
N VAL A 777 23.62 31.70 -26.72
CA VAL A 777 23.44 30.47 -27.51
C VAL A 777 23.24 30.81 -28.99
N GLN A 778 23.90 30.07 -29.89
CA GLN A 778 23.66 30.20 -31.33
C GLN A 778 22.39 29.43 -31.74
N VAL A 779 21.45 30.06 -32.43
CA VAL A 779 20.17 29.42 -32.80
C VAL A 779 20.03 29.33 -34.33
N PHE A 780 19.71 28.13 -34.83
CA PHE A 780 19.35 27.82 -36.22
C PHE A 780 17.87 27.43 -36.29
N SER A 781 17.00 28.42 -36.51
CA SER A 781 15.55 28.19 -36.59
C SER A 781 15.09 27.70 -37.97
N GLU A 782 14.23 26.70 -37.96
CA GLU A 782 13.69 25.99 -39.13
C GLU A 782 14.74 25.19 -39.92
N TRP A 783 15.82 24.79 -39.27
CA TRP A 783 16.84 23.90 -39.84
C TRP A 783 16.62 22.47 -39.37
N THR A 784 16.86 21.50 -40.26
CA THR A 784 16.72 20.07 -39.96
C THR A 784 18.06 19.37 -40.08
N VAL A 785 18.39 18.50 -39.13
CA VAL A 785 19.56 17.61 -39.25
C VAL A 785 19.19 16.49 -40.21
N ILE A 786 19.94 16.37 -41.31
CA ILE A 786 19.66 15.38 -42.37
C ILE A 786 20.70 14.26 -42.45
N ASP A 787 21.91 14.49 -41.93
CA ASP A 787 23.01 13.52 -41.96
C ASP A 787 24.05 13.84 -40.88
N TRP A 788 24.85 12.84 -40.47
CA TRP A 788 26.04 13.01 -39.66
C TRP A 788 27.18 12.13 -40.16
N LYS A 789 28.42 12.58 -40.01
CA LYS A 789 29.61 11.77 -40.28
C LYS A 789 30.23 11.32 -38.98
N THR A 790 30.52 10.02 -38.89
CA THR A 790 31.19 9.43 -37.73
C THR A 790 32.67 9.13 -37.99
N LEU A 791 33.44 9.02 -36.92
CA LEU A 791 34.79 8.49 -36.86
C LEU A 791 34.91 7.58 -35.64
N GLU A 792 35.73 6.53 -35.74
CA GLU A 792 36.14 5.77 -34.57
C GLU A 792 37.26 6.50 -33.83
N ASN A 793 37.16 6.58 -32.50
CA ASN A 793 38.23 7.08 -31.66
C ASN A 793 39.25 5.97 -31.30
N ASP A 794 40.28 6.32 -30.54
CA ASP A 794 41.33 5.37 -30.09
C ASP A 794 40.78 4.20 -29.24
N ASP A 795 39.56 4.34 -28.67
CA ASP A 795 38.84 3.28 -27.94
C ASP A 795 37.88 2.46 -28.82
N ALA A 796 37.94 2.58 -30.14
CA ALA A 796 37.00 1.98 -31.10
C ALA A 796 35.53 2.39 -30.89
N LYS A 797 35.26 3.56 -30.29
CA LYS A 797 33.91 4.12 -30.16
C LYS A 797 33.59 4.99 -31.37
N LEU A 798 32.43 4.74 -31.99
CA LEU A 798 31.85 5.59 -33.03
C LEU A 798 31.45 6.96 -32.46
N MET A 799 32.03 8.03 -33.01
CA MET A 799 31.84 9.42 -32.60
C MET A 799 31.36 10.25 -33.79
N ILE A 800 30.33 11.07 -33.61
CA ILE A 800 29.96 12.11 -34.57
C ILE A 800 31.10 13.13 -34.63
N LYS A 801 31.62 13.39 -35.84
CA LYS A 801 32.60 14.45 -36.10
C LYS A 801 31.93 15.71 -36.61
N SER A 802 30.89 15.54 -37.42
CA SER A 802 30.19 16.64 -38.05
C SER A 802 28.75 16.27 -38.37
N ILE A 803 27.85 17.24 -38.25
CA ILE A 803 26.45 17.13 -38.65
C ILE A 803 26.20 17.97 -39.90
N THR A 804 25.25 17.54 -40.72
CA THR A 804 24.77 18.28 -41.88
C THR A 804 23.34 18.74 -41.60
N ILE A 805 23.10 20.04 -41.68
CA ILE A 805 21.79 20.66 -41.52
C ILE A 805 21.28 21.24 -42.84
N GLU A 806 19.97 21.25 -43.03
CA GLU A 806 19.30 21.75 -44.24
C GLU A 806 18.13 22.69 -43.89
N LYS A 807 18.01 23.78 -44.65
CA LYS A 807 16.86 24.69 -44.71
C LYS A 807 16.68 25.16 -46.15
N GLU A 808 15.47 24.99 -46.73
CA GLU A 808 15.12 25.52 -48.06
C GLU A 808 16.18 25.23 -49.14
N GLU A 809 16.66 23.98 -49.22
CA GLU A 809 17.73 23.49 -50.11
C GLU A 809 19.17 23.97 -49.78
N GLU A 810 19.36 24.90 -48.84
CA GLU A 810 20.67 25.28 -48.31
C GLU A 810 21.19 24.22 -47.32
N LYS A 811 22.38 23.66 -47.56
CA LYS A 811 23.03 22.68 -46.68
C LYS A 811 24.26 23.27 -46.00
N LYS A 812 24.38 23.09 -44.67
CA LYS A 812 25.57 23.46 -43.89
C LYS A 812 26.14 22.25 -43.18
N LYS A 813 27.45 22.11 -43.23
CA LYS A 813 28.19 21.08 -42.49
C LYS A 813 28.89 21.73 -41.30
N LEU A 814 28.59 21.26 -40.09
CA LEU A 814 29.09 21.82 -38.84
C LEU A 814 29.89 20.76 -38.09
N THR A 815 31.06 21.12 -37.58
CA THR A 815 31.84 20.27 -36.66
C THR A 815 31.09 20.14 -35.35
N CYS A 816 30.93 18.93 -34.84
CA CYS A 816 30.11 18.62 -33.67
C CYS A 816 30.92 17.73 -32.73
N ASP A 817 31.09 18.18 -31.49
CA ASP A 817 31.74 17.39 -30.43
C ASP A 817 30.69 16.61 -29.63
N VAL A 818 29.50 17.18 -29.43
CA VAL A 818 28.36 16.55 -28.75
C VAL A 818 27.07 16.92 -29.45
N LEU A 819 26.16 15.95 -29.63
CA LEU A 819 24.80 16.17 -30.13
C LEU A 819 23.77 15.67 -29.12
N PHE A 820 22.98 16.57 -28.56
CA PHE A 820 21.75 16.25 -27.83
C PHE A 820 20.58 16.14 -28.80
N ASN A 821 19.99 14.96 -28.91
CA ASN A 821 18.86 14.71 -29.79
C ASN A 821 17.53 14.70 -29.02
N PHE A 822 16.77 15.77 -29.19
CA PHE A 822 15.41 15.97 -28.70
C PHE A 822 14.40 16.05 -29.85
N TYR A 823 14.63 15.36 -30.96
CA TYR A 823 13.61 15.19 -32.00
C TYR A 823 12.43 14.34 -31.48
N GLU A 824 11.54 13.90 -32.37
CA GLU A 824 10.40 13.09 -31.97
C GLU A 824 10.82 11.77 -31.30
N LYS A 825 10.34 11.54 -30.06
CA LYS A 825 10.51 10.23 -29.40
C LYS A 825 9.70 9.17 -30.13
N THR A 826 10.40 8.20 -30.70
CA THR A 826 9.86 7.01 -31.38
C THR A 826 10.11 5.75 -30.53
N ILE A 827 9.58 4.62 -31.00
CA ILE A 827 9.87 3.31 -30.38
C ILE A 827 11.35 2.96 -30.59
N ASP A 828 11.99 2.44 -29.54
CA ASP A 828 13.31 1.84 -29.66
C ASP A 828 13.28 0.67 -30.65
N LEU A 829 14.26 0.60 -31.55
CA LEU A 829 14.28 -0.41 -32.60
C LEU A 829 14.33 -1.84 -32.01
N ASN A 830 15.06 -2.06 -30.91
CA ASN A 830 15.12 -3.38 -30.28
C ASN A 830 13.77 -3.76 -29.66
N ALA A 831 13.06 -2.80 -29.04
CA ALA A 831 11.71 -3.03 -28.54
C ALA A 831 10.73 -3.38 -29.68
N TYR A 832 10.76 -2.63 -30.79
CA TYR A 832 9.96 -2.93 -31.98
C TYR A 832 10.24 -4.33 -32.52
N LEU A 833 11.52 -4.67 -32.75
CA LEU A 833 11.95 -5.98 -33.22
C LEU A 833 11.52 -7.09 -32.25
N THR A 834 11.58 -6.84 -30.94
CA THR A 834 11.15 -7.77 -29.90
C THR A 834 9.65 -8.07 -30.01
N PHE A 835 8.81 -7.04 -30.16
CA PHE A 835 7.37 -7.22 -30.33
C PHE A 835 7.03 -8.01 -31.60
N CYS A 836 7.67 -7.69 -32.72
CA CYS A 836 7.47 -8.42 -33.97
C CYS A 836 7.89 -9.90 -33.86
N ARG A 837 9.04 -10.19 -33.25
CA ARG A 837 9.51 -11.56 -33.02
C ARG A 837 8.62 -12.35 -32.07
N ALA A 838 7.97 -11.67 -31.12
CA ALA A 838 6.98 -12.24 -30.21
C ALA A 838 5.61 -12.49 -30.87
N GLY A 839 5.40 -12.07 -32.13
CA GLY A 839 4.10 -12.19 -32.80
C GLY A 839 3.03 -11.23 -32.25
N LEU A 840 3.45 -10.15 -31.59
CA LEU A 840 2.53 -9.11 -31.11
C LEU A 840 2.12 -8.19 -32.26
N ILE A 841 0.82 -7.86 -32.32
CA ILE A 841 0.29 -6.99 -33.38
C ILE A 841 0.78 -5.55 -33.17
N PHE A 842 1.53 -5.05 -34.14
CA PHE A 842 2.06 -3.69 -34.16
C PHE A 842 1.60 -2.94 -35.43
N ASP A 843 0.91 -1.82 -35.25
CA ASP A 843 0.40 -0.98 -36.35
C ASP A 843 0.73 0.49 -36.03
N GLY A 844 2.01 0.85 -36.17
CA GLY A 844 2.58 2.11 -35.68
C GLY A 844 2.65 2.24 -34.15
N SER A 845 1.97 1.38 -33.42
CA SER A 845 1.98 1.23 -31.95
C SER A 845 1.48 -0.18 -31.61
N LEU A 846 1.77 -0.65 -30.39
CA LEU A 846 1.34 -1.96 -29.91
C LEU A 846 -0.19 -1.98 -29.71
N VAL A 847 -0.86 -2.95 -30.35
CA VAL A 847 -2.33 -3.00 -30.38
C VAL A 847 -2.88 -3.73 -29.16
N ILE A 848 -3.83 -3.10 -28.46
CA ILE A 848 -4.49 -3.63 -27.26
C ILE A 848 -6.02 -3.62 -27.36
N ASN A 849 -6.68 -4.42 -26.52
CA ASN A 849 -8.12 -4.35 -26.27
C ASN A 849 -8.48 -3.32 -25.17
N LEU A 850 -9.76 -3.19 -24.82
CA LEU A 850 -10.23 -2.25 -23.79
C LEU A 850 -9.75 -2.59 -22.37
N GLU A 851 -9.21 -3.78 -22.17
CA GLU A 851 -8.63 -4.29 -20.91
C GLU A 851 -7.10 -4.28 -20.96
N CYS A 852 -6.50 -3.54 -21.91
CA CYS A 852 -5.04 -3.46 -22.08
C CYS A 852 -4.34 -4.79 -22.40
N ARG A 853 -5.06 -5.82 -22.83
CA ARG A 853 -4.49 -7.09 -23.32
C ARG A 853 -4.07 -6.95 -24.79
N THR A 854 -2.96 -7.58 -25.15
CA THR A 854 -2.54 -7.74 -26.54
C THR A 854 -3.29 -8.90 -27.21
N ASN A 855 -2.82 -9.37 -28.37
CA ASN A 855 -3.32 -10.61 -28.97
C ASN A 855 -2.92 -11.88 -28.18
N ASP A 856 -1.95 -11.78 -27.28
CA ASP A 856 -1.64 -12.82 -26.29
C ASP A 856 -2.40 -12.51 -24.98
N PRO A 857 -3.19 -13.47 -24.43
CA PRO A 857 -4.01 -13.24 -23.25
C PRO A 857 -3.21 -13.03 -21.95
N PHE A 858 -1.93 -13.42 -21.92
CA PHE A 858 -1.03 -13.26 -20.77
C PHE A 858 -0.10 -12.03 -20.90
N ILE A 859 -0.12 -11.35 -22.05
CA ILE A 859 0.67 -10.13 -22.27
C ILE A 859 -0.26 -8.91 -22.27
N PHE A 860 -0.09 -8.09 -21.24
CA PHE A 860 -0.71 -6.79 -21.12
C PHE A 860 0.25 -5.70 -21.54
N ALA A 861 -0.27 -4.62 -22.09
CA ALA A 861 0.52 -3.45 -22.46
C ALA A 861 -0.22 -2.15 -22.15
N ALA A 862 0.51 -1.17 -21.65
CA ALA A 862 0.00 0.17 -21.40
C ALA A 862 1.08 1.24 -21.63
N GLY A 863 0.69 2.50 -21.56
CA GLY A 863 1.59 3.64 -21.77
C GLY A 863 1.65 4.13 -23.22
N THR A 864 2.55 5.07 -23.49
CA THR A 864 2.59 5.90 -24.71
C THR A 864 2.73 5.12 -26.02
N MET A 865 3.15 3.85 -25.94
CA MET A 865 3.38 2.96 -27.09
C MET A 865 2.21 2.06 -27.44
N THR A 866 1.07 2.24 -26.79
CA THR A 866 -0.11 1.43 -27.02
C THR A 866 -1.21 2.18 -27.77
N LYS A 867 -2.01 1.43 -28.51
CA LYS A 867 -3.25 1.91 -29.11
C LYS A 867 -4.34 0.86 -29.06
N TYR A 868 -5.58 1.30 -28.95
CA TYR A 868 -6.72 0.39 -29.03
C TYR A 868 -6.88 -0.17 -30.45
N SER A 869 -7.38 -1.40 -30.54
CA SER A 869 -7.77 -2.01 -31.81
C SER A 869 -8.79 -1.13 -32.55
N ARG A 870 -8.63 -0.98 -33.87
CA ARG A 870 -9.51 -0.15 -34.73
C ARG A 870 -10.99 -0.52 -34.63
N LYS A 871 -11.30 -1.78 -34.25
CA LYS A 871 -12.67 -2.27 -34.03
C LYS A 871 -13.45 -1.49 -32.95
N PHE A 872 -12.74 -0.80 -32.05
CA PHE A 872 -13.34 0.00 -30.99
C PHE A 872 -13.52 1.48 -31.38
N TYR A 873 -13.09 1.90 -32.58
CA TYR A 873 -13.13 3.29 -33.05
C TYR A 873 -12.55 4.30 -32.03
N ALA A 874 -11.53 3.88 -31.28
CA ALA A 874 -10.99 4.59 -30.12
C ALA A 874 -9.63 5.27 -30.40
N ASP A 875 -9.36 5.70 -31.63
CA ASP A 875 -8.07 6.29 -32.03
C ASP A 875 -7.73 7.59 -31.29
N ILE A 876 -8.75 8.34 -30.85
CA ILE A 876 -8.56 9.56 -30.03
C ILE A 876 -8.27 9.24 -28.54
N TRP A 877 -8.39 7.98 -28.11
CA TRP A 877 -8.22 7.53 -26.71
C TRP A 877 -6.85 6.88 -26.46
N GLN A 878 -5.86 7.09 -27.34
CA GLN A 878 -4.52 6.52 -27.14
C GLN A 878 -3.88 7.00 -25.83
N HIS A 879 -3.25 6.08 -25.10
CA HIS A 879 -2.62 6.35 -23.80
C HIS A 879 -1.60 7.51 -23.79
N LYS A 880 -0.96 7.81 -24.92
CA LYS A 880 -0.05 8.96 -25.04
C LYS A 880 -0.71 10.33 -24.76
N TYR A 881 -2.03 10.40 -24.81
CA TYR A 881 -2.80 11.61 -24.52
C TYR A 881 -3.27 11.70 -23.06
N TYR A 882 -2.85 10.79 -22.19
CA TYR A 882 -3.30 10.72 -20.80
C TYR A 882 -2.13 10.70 -19.82
N ASN A 883 -2.44 10.86 -18.54
CA ASN A 883 -1.47 10.76 -17.47
C ASN A 883 -0.94 9.31 -17.37
N SER A 884 0.38 9.14 -17.46
CA SER A 884 0.99 7.81 -17.52
C SER A 884 0.90 7.04 -16.20
N MET A 885 0.86 7.74 -15.06
CA MET A 885 0.68 7.09 -13.75
C MET A 885 -0.73 6.54 -13.61
N GLU A 886 -1.76 7.33 -13.93
CA GLU A 886 -3.18 6.88 -13.90
C GLU A 886 -3.39 5.66 -14.81
N ILE A 887 -2.74 5.63 -15.97
CA ILE A 887 -2.76 4.46 -16.87
C ILE A 887 -2.15 3.22 -16.20
N GLY A 888 -1.02 3.37 -15.51
CA GLY A 888 -0.35 2.29 -14.78
C GLY A 888 -1.22 1.74 -13.64
N GLU A 889 -1.77 2.62 -12.82
CA GLU A 889 -2.72 2.26 -11.75
C GLU A 889 -3.97 1.57 -12.32
N ARG A 890 -4.49 2.07 -13.44
CA ARG A 890 -5.64 1.45 -14.10
C ARG A 890 -5.33 0.06 -14.64
N LEU A 891 -4.14 -0.16 -15.21
CA LEU A 891 -3.69 -1.48 -15.63
C LEU A 891 -3.59 -2.44 -14.43
N ALA A 892 -3.08 -1.97 -13.29
CA ALA A 892 -2.99 -2.76 -12.07
C ALA A 892 -4.38 -3.19 -11.56
N GLN A 893 -5.37 -2.28 -11.58
CA GLN A 893 -6.76 -2.60 -11.26
C GLN A 893 -7.38 -3.64 -12.22
N ILE A 894 -7.06 -3.56 -13.51
CA ILE A 894 -7.55 -4.52 -14.51
C ILE A 894 -6.93 -5.89 -14.24
N LEU A 895 -5.61 -5.96 -14.04
CA LEU A 895 -4.93 -7.22 -13.74
C LEU A 895 -5.43 -7.82 -12.43
N TRP A 896 -5.66 -6.98 -11.40
CA TRP A 896 -6.25 -7.43 -10.15
C TRP A 896 -7.58 -8.15 -10.37
N LYS A 897 -8.50 -7.59 -11.16
CA LYS A 897 -9.78 -8.26 -11.47
C LYS A 897 -9.60 -9.61 -12.15
N VAL A 898 -8.58 -9.75 -13.01
CA VAL A 898 -8.26 -11.02 -13.67
C VAL A 898 -7.77 -12.03 -12.65
N ILE A 899 -6.83 -11.64 -11.78
CA ILE A 899 -6.30 -12.51 -10.72
C ILE A 899 -7.39 -12.90 -9.73
N GLU A 900 -8.23 -11.95 -9.32
CA GLU A 900 -9.36 -12.19 -8.41
C GLU A 900 -10.37 -13.17 -9.02
N THR A 901 -10.69 -13.02 -10.30
CA THR A 901 -11.57 -13.98 -11.01
C THR A 901 -10.95 -15.37 -11.02
N ASP A 902 -9.63 -15.49 -11.29
CA ASP A 902 -8.90 -16.77 -11.28
C ASP A 902 -8.81 -17.40 -9.88
N VAL A 903 -8.79 -16.59 -8.81
CA VAL A 903 -8.81 -17.03 -7.41
C VAL A 903 -10.23 -17.44 -6.97
N GLN A 904 -11.26 -16.72 -7.40
CA GLN A 904 -12.67 -16.99 -7.09
C GLN A 904 -13.28 -18.15 -7.91
N VAL A 905 -12.55 -18.74 -8.87
CA VAL A 905 -13.00 -19.96 -9.61
C VAL A 905 -13.31 -21.15 -8.68
N PHE A 906 -12.99 -21.08 -7.38
CA PHE A 906 -13.33 -22.11 -6.40
C PHE A 906 -14.63 -21.91 -5.61
N GLU A 907 -15.39 -20.83 -5.83
CA GLU A 907 -16.76 -20.72 -5.30
C GLU A 907 -17.74 -20.32 -6.40
N GLN A 908 -18.54 -21.31 -6.83
CA GLN A 908 -19.74 -21.17 -7.65
C GLN A 908 -19.56 -20.57 -9.05
N ILE A 909 -19.17 -21.43 -10.02
CA ILE A 909 -19.57 -21.23 -11.41
C ILE A 909 -21.06 -21.57 -11.53
N SER A 910 -21.92 -20.58 -11.31
CA SER A 910 -23.24 -20.55 -11.92
C SER A 910 -23.42 -19.24 -12.69
N GLU A 911 -23.52 -19.40 -14.01
CA GLU A 911 -24.21 -18.51 -14.94
C GLU A 911 -23.92 -16.99 -14.88
N LYS A 912 -22.73 -16.56 -15.28
CA LYS A 912 -22.55 -15.22 -15.91
C LYS A 912 -21.64 -15.28 -17.13
N LYS A 913 -22.03 -16.09 -18.11
CA LYS A 913 -21.55 -15.99 -19.50
C LYS A 913 -22.59 -15.30 -20.38
N GLU A 914 -23.11 -14.15 -19.98
CA GLU A 914 -23.91 -13.30 -20.88
C GLU A 914 -24.03 -11.86 -20.37
N LYS A 915 -23.12 -10.98 -20.85
CA LYS A 915 -23.28 -9.53 -21.12
C LYS A 915 -21.91 -8.88 -21.36
N ILE A 916 -21.18 -9.35 -22.38
CA ILE A 916 -20.07 -8.56 -22.96
C ILE A 916 -20.62 -7.80 -24.16
N MET A 917 -21.57 -6.90 -23.90
CA MET A 917 -22.00 -5.89 -24.86
C MET A 917 -22.01 -4.56 -24.13
N HIS A 918 -21.24 -3.61 -24.67
CA HIS A 918 -21.01 -2.23 -24.19
C HIS A 918 -19.93 -2.05 -23.11
N LEU A 919 -18.72 -2.58 -23.31
CA LEU A 919 -17.53 -2.01 -22.65
C LEU A 919 -17.20 -0.67 -23.33
N THR A 920 -17.44 0.44 -22.64
CA THR A 920 -16.86 1.74 -23.02
C THR A 920 -15.39 1.78 -22.61
N PRO A 921 -14.52 2.50 -23.34
CA PRO A 921 -13.13 2.67 -22.93
C PRO A 921 -13.02 3.27 -21.52
N SER A 922 -11.98 2.88 -20.78
CA SER A 922 -11.73 3.44 -19.44
C SER A 922 -11.64 4.97 -19.52
N THR A 923 -12.30 5.65 -18.59
CA THR A 923 -12.21 7.10 -18.47
C THR A 923 -11.02 7.46 -17.60
N PHE A 924 -10.15 8.32 -18.13
CA PHE A 924 -8.97 8.86 -17.46
C PHE A 924 -9.22 10.32 -17.13
N ARG A 925 -8.98 10.73 -15.89
CA ARG A 925 -9.36 12.04 -15.33
C ARG A 925 -8.16 12.83 -14.81
N ALA A 926 -7.04 12.17 -14.51
CA ALA A 926 -5.87 12.85 -13.98
C ALA A 926 -5.30 13.85 -14.99
N PRO A 927 -4.88 15.05 -14.56
CA PRO A 927 -4.33 16.04 -15.47
C PRO A 927 -3.00 15.59 -16.06
N ILE A 928 -2.66 16.15 -17.22
CA ILE A 928 -1.29 16.14 -17.73
C ILE A 928 -0.55 17.29 -17.05
N VAL A 929 0.59 16.96 -16.44
CA VAL A 929 1.43 17.89 -15.71
C VAL A 929 2.82 17.93 -16.35
N ILE A 930 3.36 19.13 -16.52
CA ILE A 930 4.76 19.37 -16.89
C ILE A 930 5.26 20.52 -16.03
N ALA A 931 6.31 20.29 -15.24
CA ALA A 931 7.02 21.35 -14.53
C ALA A 931 8.53 21.22 -14.77
N CYS A 932 9.23 22.34 -14.94
CA CYS A 932 10.67 22.34 -15.17
C CYS A 932 11.27 23.74 -14.99
N ILE A 933 12.60 23.83 -14.99
CA ILE A 933 13.32 25.10 -15.08
C ILE A 933 13.73 25.32 -16.54
N LEU A 934 13.35 26.47 -17.08
CA LEU A 934 13.62 26.88 -18.46
C LEU A 934 14.75 27.93 -18.51
N PRO A 935 15.35 28.15 -19.69
CA PRO A 935 16.42 29.13 -19.87
C PRO A 935 16.03 30.51 -19.34
N GLY A 936 16.95 31.14 -18.59
CA GLY A 936 16.68 32.39 -17.89
C GLY A 936 16.18 32.22 -16.46
N ASP A 937 16.35 31.04 -15.85
CA ASP A 937 15.88 30.69 -14.50
C ASP A 937 14.34 30.79 -14.35
N TYR A 938 13.62 30.44 -15.42
CA TYR A 938 12.15 30.44 -15.39
C TYR A 938 11.63 29.10 -14.87
N HIS A 939 11.12 29.09 -13.64
CA HIS A 939 10.31 27.99 -13.12
C HIS A 939 8.99 27.97 -13.88
N TYR A 940 8.73 26.88 -14.59
CA TYR A 940 7.57 26.68 -15.43
C TYR A 940 6.72 25.54 -14.88
N LEU A 941 5.40 25.73 -14.84
CA LEU A 941 4.42 24.67 -14.64
C LEU A 941 3.29 24.84 -15.65
N HIS A 942 2.87 23.73 -16.24
CA HIS A 942 1.63 23.64 -17.00
C HIS A 942 0.83 22.41 -16.60
N VAL A 943 -0.45 22.64 -16.29
CA VAL A 943 -1.43 21.62 -15.95
C VAL A 943 -2.56 21.73 -16.96
N CYS A 944 -2.95 20.62 -17.58
CA CYS A 944 -4.06 20.63 -18.53
C CYS A 944 -4.89 19.34 -18.51
N LYS A 945 -6.10 19.45 -19.06
CA LYS A 945 -7.02 18.32 -19.17
C LYS A 945 -6.40 17.14 -19.94
N PRO A 946 -6.70 15.89 -19.52
CA PRO A 946 -6.31 14.72 -20.28
C PRO A 946 -7.09 14.61 -21.60
N GLY A 947 -6.54 13.83 -22.53
CA GLY A 947 -7.13 13.55 -23.83
C GLY A 947 -6.47 14.31 -24.98
N LYS A 948 -6.83 13.94 -26.21
CA LYS A 948 -6.26 14.54 -27.42
C LYS A 948 -6.80 15.96 -27.60
N THR A 949 -5.93 16.96 -27.53
CA THR A 949 -6.27 18.35 -27.83
C THR A 949 -6.39 18.54 -29.34
N ILE A 950 -7.56 18.95 -29.84
CA ILE A 950 -7.75 19.37 -31.23
C ILE A 950 -7.69 20.90 -31.22
N TRP A 951 -6.55 21.45 -31.64
CA TRP A 951 -6.35 22.89 -31.77
C TRP A 951 -6.64 23.29 -33.21
N ASP A 952 -7.92 23.45 -33.56
CA ASP A 952 -8.29 23.95 -34.89
C ASP A 952 -7.98 25.45 -34.97
N ASN A 953 -7.16 25.87 -35.94
CA ASN A 953 -6.84 27.28 -36.20
C ASN A 953 -8.08 28.16 -36.45
N THR A 954 -9.24 27.56 -36.74
CA THR A 954 -10.55 28.21 -36.89
C THR A 954 -11.25 28.55 -35.56
N THR A 955 -10.76 28.09 -34.41
CA THR A 955 -11.38 28.37 -33.10
C THR A 955 -11.11 29.78 -32.54
N LYS A 956 -10.36 30.62 -33.25
CA LYS A 956 -10.22 32.06 -32.92
C LYS A 956 -11.50 32.89 -33.11
N ILE A 957 -12.62 32.31 -33.59
CA ILE A 957 -13.82 33.07 -33.98
C ILE A 957 -15.10 32.73 -33.17
N ASN A 958 -15.14 31.70 -32.32
CA ASN A 958 -16.34 31.38 -31.54
C ASN A 958 -16.23 31.77 -30.06
N HIS A 959 -16.93 32.84 -29.67
CA HIS A 959 -17.11 33.40 -28.32
C HIS A 959 -17.67 32.45 -27.22
N ASN A 960 -17.64 31.12 -27.43
CA ASN A 960 -18.26 30.12 -26.54
C ASN A 960 -17.27 29.24 -25.74
N HIS A 961 -15.97 29.54 -25.70
CA HIS A 961 -14.98 28.62 -25.14
C HIS A 961 -14.16 29.21 -23.99
N GLY A 962 -14.73 29.18 -22.77
CA GLY A 962 -14.03 29.30 -21.49
C GLY A 962 -13.50 30.70 -21.12
N ASN A 963 -13.47 31.01 -19.83
CA ASN A 963 -12.89 32.27 -19.32
C ASN A 963 -11.41 32.09 -19.01
N VAL A 964 -10.58 33.09 -19.34
CA VAL A 964 -9.14 33.09 -19.07
C VAL A 964 -8.81 34.27 -18.16
N PHE A 965 -8.12 33.99 -17.06
CA PHE A 965 -7.69 34.96 -16.06
C PHE A 965 -6.16 34.93 -15.95
N VAL A 966 -5.54 36.11 -15.91
CA VAL A 966 -4.08 36.24 -15.92
C VAL A 966 -3.64 37.29 -14.89
N THR A 967 -2.64 36.97 -14.08
CA THR A 967 -1.94 37.94 -13.22
C THR A 967 -0.45 37.97 -13.54
N GLY A 968 0.15 39.15 -13.33
CA GLY A 968 1.57 39.42 -13.57
C GLY A 968 2.02 39.22 -15.02
N SER A 969 3.34 39.07 -15.21
CA SER A 969 3.95 38.79 -16.50
C SER A 969 5.23 37.98 -16.33
N CYS A 970 5.74 37.36 -17.40
CA CYS A 970 6.97 36.56 -17.32
C CYS A 970 8.20 37.40 -16.92
N GLU A 971 8.17 38.71 -17.12
CA GLU A 971 9.27 39.62 -16.78
C GLU A 971 9.03 40.37 -15.45
N SER A 972 7.83 40.29 -14.86
CA SER A 972 7.52 40.95 -13.60
C SER A 972 8.06 40.21 -12.38
N GLU A 973 8.20 40.91 -11.25
CA GLU A 973 8.62 40.30 -9.99
C GLU A 973 7.60 39.33 -9.37
N ILE A 974 6.33 39.48 -9.75
CA ILE A 974 5.22 38.60 -9.37
C ILE A 974 5.33 37.27 -10.13
N GLY A 975 5.72 37.33 -11.41
CA GLY A 975 5.68 36.21 -12.34
C GLY A 975 4.33 36.12 -13.05
N TYR A 976 4.29 35.31 -14.10
CA TYR A 976 3.10 35.05 -14.91
C TYR A 976 2.27 33.91 -14.32
N PHE A 977 0.97 34.12 -14.17
CA PHE A 977 0.04 33.08 -13.75
C PHE A 977 -1.23 33.17 -14.59
N ARG A 978 -1.57 32.09 -15.29
CA ARG A 978 -2.78 31.98 -16.12
C ARG A 978 -3.66 30.80 -15.70
N ILE A 979 -4.93 31.07 -15.43
CA ILE A 979 -5.99 30.07 -15.20
C ILE A 979 -7.01 30.14 -16.34
N ARG A 980 -7.37 28.99 -16.89
CA ARG A 980 -8.49 28.85 -17.82
C ARG A 980 -9.58 28.00 -17.18
N LEU A 981 -10.80 28.51 -17.17
CA LEU A 981 -12.01 27.78 -16.83
C LEU A 981 -12.69 27.23 -18.08
N ASN A 982 -13.27 26.03 -18.00
CA ASN A 982 -14.13 25.50 -19.05
C ASN A 982 -15.52 26.17 -19.05
N MET A 983 -16.43 25.72 -19.92
CA MET A 983 -17.81 26.22 -20.00
C MET A 983 -18.68 25.94 -18.76
N TYR A 984 -18.18 25.11 -17.85
CA TYR A 984 -18.80 24.76 -16.57
C TYR A 984 -18.06 25.42 -15.39
N ASP A 985 -17.32 26.51 -15.65
CA ASP A 985 -16.60 27.30 -14.65
C ASP A 985 -15.64 26.47 -13.77
N THR A 986 -15.16 25.33 -14.30
CA THR A 986 -14.18 24.45 -13.66
C THR A 986 -12.80 24.65 -14.27
N VAL A 987 -11.75 24.65 -13.46
CA VAL A 987 -10.36 24.83 -13.91
C VAL A 987 -9.96 23.74 -14.90
N GLU A 988 -9.70 24.13 -16.14
CA GLU A 988 -9.33 23.26 -17.27
C GLU A 988 -7.82 23.25 -17.53
N SER A 989 -7.15 24.39 -17.34
CA SER A 989 -5.70 24.48 -17.46
C SER A 989 -5.10 25.59 -16.62
N ILE A 990 -3.87 25.38 -16.15
CA ILE A 990 -3.09 26.32 -15.35
C ILE A 990 -1.71 26.46 -15.99
N THR A 991 -1.18 27.68 -16.10
CA THR A 991 0.19 27.95 -16.57
C THR A 991 0.85 28.96 -15.64
N CYS A 992 1.97 28.58 -15.05
CA CYS A 992 2.74 29.38 -14.11
C CYS A 992 4.16 29.53 -14.65
N VAL A 993 4.67 30.76 -14.72
CA VAL A 993 6.07 31.06 -15.06
C VAL A 993 6.59 32.11 -14.09
N SER A 994 7.66 31.82 -13.35
CA SER A 994 8.28 32.80 -12.46
C SER A 994 9.78 32.58 -12.34
N ARG A 995 10.52 33.64 -12.04
CA ARG A 995 11.94 33.54 -11.65
C ARG A 995 12.10 33.12 -10.20
N LYS A 996 11.05 33.25 -9.40
CA LYS A 996 10.98 32.77 -8.02
C LYS A 996 10.42 31.35 -8.03
N THR A 997 10.91 30.52 -7.12
CA THR A 997 10.35 29.20 -6.88
C THR A 997 8.91 29.33 -6.38
N PHE A 998 8.03 28.46 -6.85
CA PHE A 998 6.66 28.33 -6.35
C PHE A 998 6.33 26.84 -6.18
N ARG A 999 5.31 26.56 -5.38
CA ARG A 999 4.93 25.19 -5.05
C ARG A 999 4.12 24.56 -6.15
N THR A 1000 4.83 23.80 -6.98
CA THR A 1000 4.28 23.12 -8.16
C THR A 1000 3.08 22.23 -7.79
N GLN A 1001 3.18 21.50 -6.68
CA GLN A 1001 2.14 20.54 -6.29
C GLN A 1001 0.84 21.23 -5.85
N ASP A 1002 0.91 22.34 -5.14
CA ASP A 1002 -0.25 23.14 -4.72
C ASP A 1002 -1.03 23.63 -5.95
N MET A 1003 -0.32 24.09 -6.97
CA MET A 1003 -0.93 24.56 -8.21
C MET A 1003 -1.60 23.43 -9.00
N ILE A 1004 -1.08 22.19 -8.93
CA ILE A 1004 -1.71 21.02 -9.58
C ILE A 1004 -3.08 20.72 -8.95
N VAL A 1005 -3.24 20.92 -7.63
CA VAL A 1005 -4.49 20.63 -6.90
C VAL A 1005 -5.66 21.51 -7.34
N LEU A 1006 -5.38 22.70 -7.84
CA LEU A 1006 -6.40 23.63 -8.35
C LEU A 1006 -7.12 23.09 -9.60
N TYR A 1007 -6.50 22.17 -10.34
CA TYR A 1007 -7.11 21.57 -11.52
C TYR A 1007 -8.40 20.81 -11.18
N GLY A 1008 -9.45 21.00 -11.98
CA GLY A 1008 -10.73 20.33 -11.77
C GLY A 1008 -11.56 20.87 -10.58
N LYS A 1009 -11.10 21.92 -9.90
CA LYS A 1009 -11.90 22.66 -8.91
C LYS A 1009 -12.80 23.68 -9.62
N HIS A 1010 -14.00 23.87 -9.09
CA HIS A 1010 -14.93 24.88 -9.58
C HIS A 1010 -14.54 26.25 -9.04
N GLU A 1011 -14.75 27.32 -9.79
CA GLU A 1011 -14.30 28.67 -9.40
C GLU A 1011 -14.89 29.18 -8.07
N SER A 1012 -16.13 28.80 -7.75
CA SER A 1012 -16.76 29.10 -6.46
C SER A 1012 -15.99 28.50 -5.27
N MET A 1013 -15.44 27.28 -5.42
CA MET A 1013 -14.60 26.64 -4.41
C MET A 1013 -13.26 27.36 -4.26
N LEU A 1014 -12.81 28.08 -5.29
CA LEU A 1014 -11.60 28.90 -5.27
C LEU A 1014 -11.90 30.32 -4.77
N ASN A 1015 -12.82 30.41 -3.79
CA ASN A 1015 -13.28 31.63 -3.14
C ASN A 1015 -13.87 32.65 -4.15
N GLU A 1016 -14.82 32.18 -4.98
CA GLU A 1016 -15.51 33.01 -6.00
C GLU A 1016 -14.53 33.72 -6.95
N LEU A 1017 -13.56 32.96 -7.45
CA LEU A 1017 -12.41 33.46 -8.21
C LEU A 1017 -12.82 34.39 -9.36
N LYS A 1018 -13.89 34.06 -10.07
CA LYS A 1018 -14.35 34.84 -11.22
C LYS A 1018 -14.84 36.21 -10.81
N PHE A 1019 -15.64 36.28 -9.74
CA PHE A 1019 -16.18 37.52 -9.20
C PHE A 1019 -15.07 38.41 -8.64
N ARG A 1020 -14.21 37.86 -7.79
CA ARG A 1020 -13.10 38.60 -7.15
C ARG A 1020 -12.10 39.14 -8.16
N PHE A 1021 -11.77 38.36 -9.17
CA PHE A 1021 -10.88 38.83 -10.25
C PHE A 1021 -11.52 39.98 -11.04
N GLN A 1022 -12.80 39.89 -11.38
CA GLN A 1022 -13.52 40.96 -12.08
C GLN A 1022 -13.60 42.26 -11.27
N ASN A 1023 -13.65 42.15 -9.94
CA ASN A 1023 -13.62 43.30 -9.03
C ASN A 1023 -12.19 43.80 -8.71
N SER A 1024 -11.16 43.26 -9.37
CA SER A 1024 -9.74 43.60 -9.11
C SER A 1024 -9.27 43.31 -7.68
N GLU A 1025 -9.93 42.38 -6.98
CA GLU A 1025 -9.50 41.91 -5.65
C GLU A 1025 -8.33 40.92 -5.75
N ILE A 1026 -8.10 40.34 -6.93
CA ILE A 1026 -6.99 39.41 -7.20
C ILE A 1026 -5.99 40.09 -8.14
N SER A 1027 -4.85 40.52 -7.60
CA SER A 1027 -3.75 41.13 -8.35
C SER A 1027 -2.57 40.18 -8.59
N ASP A 1028 -2.42 39.16 -7.73
CA ASP A 1028 -1.38 38.14 -7.77
C ASP A 1028 -1.97 36.78 -7.38
N PHE A 1029 -2.06 35.84 -8.34
CA PHE A 1029 -2.57 34.50 -8.05
C PHE A 1029 -1.64 33.69 -7.14
N TYR A 1030 -0.32 33.90 -7.17
CA TYR A 1030 0.60 33.20 -6.28
C TYR A 1030 0.39 33.63 -4.83
N ALA A 1031 0.11 34.90 -4.57
CA ALA A 1031 -0.26 35.38 -3.23
C ALA A 1031 -1.67 34.90 -2.83
N TYR A 1032 -2.64 35.01 -3.74
CA TYR A 1032 -4.04 34.64 -3.48
C TYR A 1032 -4.21 33.17 -3.02
N PHE A 1033 -3.53 32.22 -3.66
CA PHE A 1033 -3.60 30.80 -3.27
C PHE A 1033 -2.70 30.43 -2.08
N ARG A 1034 -1.92 31.39 -1.55
CA ARG A 1034 -1.19 31.24 -0.27
C ARG A 1034 -2.00 31.76 0.93
N GLU A 1035 -3.16 32.36 0.68
CA GLU A 1035 -4.03 32.82 1.76
C GLU A 1035 -4.56 31.64 2.61
N PRO A 1036 -4.85 31.87 3.90
CA PRO A 1036 -5.29 30.82 4.83
C PRO A 1036 -6.48 29.98 4.34
N TRP A 1037 -7.45 30.57 3.64
CA TRP A 1037 -8.64 29.86 3.16
C TRP A 1037 -8.33 28.76 2.15
N ALA A 1038 -7.19 28.83 1.44
CA ALA A 1038 -6.80 27.86 0.43
C ALA A 1038 -6.19 26.60 1.07
N ALA A 1039 -5.72 26.69 2.32
CA ALA A 1039 -4.98 25.64 3.01
C ALA A 1039 -5.71 24.30 3.03
N MET A 1040 -7.02 24.28 3.32
CA MET A 1040 -7.84 23.08 3.29
C MET A 1040 -7.95 22.50 1.88
N ILE A 1041 -8.14 23.34 0.84
CA ILE A 1041 -8.29 22.87 -0.54
C ILE A 1041 -6.99 22.23 -1.04
N LEU A 1042 -5.85 22.76 -0.58
CA LEU A 1042 -4.51 22.27 -0.86
C LEU A 1042 -4.10 21.08 0.02
N HIS A 1043 -4.88 20.72 1.03
CA HIS A 1043 -4.66 19.54 1.84
C HIS A 1043 -4.79 18.27 0.98
N ASP A 1044 -3.95 17.26 1.22
CA ASP A 1044 -3.90 16.05 0.40
C ASP A 1044 -5.14 15.15 0.55
N ARG A 1045 -5.72 15.13 1.75
CA ARG A 1045 -7.00 14.45 2.06
C ARG A 1045 -8.27 15.20 1.62
N PHE A 1046 -8.17 16.41 1.08
CA PHE A 1046 -9.37 17.17 0.69
C PHE A 1046 -10.16 16.51 -0.46
N ASP A 1047 -9.48 15.81 -1.37
CA ASP A 1047 -10.19 15.06 -2.41
C ASP A 1047 -10.94 13.84 -1.84
N CYS A 1048 -10.53 13.27 -0.70
CA CYS A 1048 -11.29 12.23 0.00
C CYS A 1048 -12.63 12.78 0.50
N LEU A 1049 -12.63 13.95 1.15
CA LEU A 1049 -13.85 14.66 1.56
C LEU A 1049 -14.79 14.90 0.36
N ARG A 1050 -14.24 15.28 -0.80
CA ARG A 1050 -15.06 15.46 -2.02
C ARG A 1050 -15.67 14.15 -2.53
N VAL A 1051 -14.95 13.04 -2.42
CA VAL A 1051 -15.45 11.72 -2.81
C VAL A 1051 -16.56 11.28 -1.86
N GLU A 1052 -16.36 11.42 -0.55
CA GLU A 1052 -17.36 11.16 0.47
C GLU A 1052 -18.64 11.98 0.24
N ASN A 1053 -18.50 13.29 0.11
CA ASN A 1053 -19.59 14.21 -0.20
C ASN A 1053 -20.32 13.86 -1.51
N ARG A 1054 -19.59 13.38 -2.52
CA ARG A 1054 -20.19 12.90 -3.76
C ARG A 1054 -21.00 11.62 -3.55
N VAL A 1055 -20.54 10.70 -2.71
CA VAL A 1055 -21.27 9.47 -2.36
C VAL A 1055 -22.55 9.83 -1.61
N THR A 1056 -22.49 10.73 -0.63
CA THR A 1056 -23.66 11.29 0.06
C THR A 1056 -24.68 11.84 -0.95
N LEU A 1057 -24.24 12.69 -1.88
CA LEU A 1057 -25.14 13.26 -2.92
C LEU A 1057 -25.72 12.23 -3.90
N LEU A 1058 -25.05 11.09 -4.09
CA LEU A 1058 -25.52 9.99 -4.94
C LEU A 1058 -26.34 8.95 -4.17
N SER A 1059 -26.36 9.02 -2.84
CA SER A 1059 -27.20 8.17 -2.01
C SER A 1059 -28.67 8.53 -2.27
N ARG A 1060 -29.51 7.52 -2.53
CA ARG A 1060 -30.93 7.75 -2.82
C ARG A 1060 -31.67 8.02 -1.51
N THR A 1061 -31.99 9.28 -1.25
CA THR A 1061 -33.03 9.69 -0.30
C THR A 1061 -34.34 9.96 -1.06
N ASP A 1062 -35.45 10.22 -0.36
CA ASP A 1062 -36.75 10.55 -0.97
C ASP A 1062 -36.70 11.81 -1.88
N ILE A 1063 -35.62 12.59 -1.83
CA ILE A 1063 -35.34 13.75 -2.67
C ILE A 1063 -33.98 13.58 -3.35
N SER A 1064 -33.94 13.49 -4.69
CA SER A 1064 -32.69 13.35 -5.44
C SER A 1064 -32.33 14.65 -6.17
N LEU A 1065 -31.41 15.43 -5.59
CA LEU A 1065 -30.88 16.64 -6.23
C LEU A 1065 -30.12 16.33 -7.52
N VAL A 1066 -29.53 15.13 -7.61
CA VAL A 1066 -28.80 14.69 -8.81
C VAL A 1066 -29.77 14.40 -9.94
N ASP A 1067 -30.90 13.74 -9.67
CA ASP A 1067 -31.93 13.50 -10.69
C ASP A 1067 -32.57 14.81 -11.12
N ASP A 1068 -32.86 15.73 -10.19
CA ASP A 1068 -33.32 17.08 -10.52
C ASP A 1068 -32.33 17.80 -11.46
N CYS A 1069 -31.02 17.69 -11.20
CA CYS A 1069 -29.99 18.25 -12.11
C CYS A 1069 -29.98 17.55 -13.48
N ILE A 1070 -30.11 16.22 -13.51
CA ILE A 1070 -30.09 15.43 -14.74
C ILE A 1070 -31.31 15.76 -15.59
N ASP A 1071 -32.52 15.80 -15.01
CA ASP A 1071 -33.76 16.13 -15.71
C ASP A 1071 -33.69 17.53 -16.31
N MET A 1072 -33.20 18.51 -15.55
CA MET A 1072 -33.01 19.88 -16.04
C MET A 1072 -31.95 19.96 -17.15
N LEU A 1073 -30.90 19.12 -17.11
CA LEU A 1073 -29.92 19.02 -18.19
C LEU A 1073 -30.49 18.33 -19.44
N ILE A 1074 -31.34 17.31 -19.26
CA ILE A 1074 -32.04 16.65 -20.38
C ILE A 1074 -32.96 17.66 -21.06
N GLU A 1075 -33.74 18.42 -20.28
CA GLU A 1075 -34.59 19.51 -20.79
C GLU A 1075 -33.77 20.59 -21.52
N SER A 1076 -32.59 20.93 -21.01
CA SER A 1076 -31.70 21.92 -21.63
C SER A 1076 -30.91 21.38 -22.84
N LYS A 1077 -31.05 20.09 -23.18
CA LYS A 1077 -30.24 19.39 -24.17
C LYS A 1077 -28.74 19.46 -23.86
N TRP A 1078 -28.38 19.19 -22.61
CA TRP A 1078 -27.02 19.17 -22.08
C TRP A 1078 -26.30 20.53 -22.13
N LYS A 1079 -27.07 21.63 -22.12
CA LYS A 1079 -26.57 23.01 -22.03
C LYS A 1079 -26.60 23.51 -20.59
N THR A 1080 -25.92 24.63 -20.33
CA THR A 1080 -25.91 25.29 -19.01
C THR A 1080 -27.32 25.48 -18.47
N ILE A 1081 -27.55 25.06 -17.23
CA ILE A 1081 -28.85 25.15 -16.54
C ILE A 1081 -29.25 26.63 -16.43
N SER A 1082 -30.52 26.93 -16.72
CA SER A 1082 -31.03 28.31 -16.64
C SER A 1082 -30.97 28.84 -15.20
N LYS A 1083 -30.80 30.16 -15.02
CA LYS A 1083 -30.76 30.78 -13.68
C LYS A 1083 -31.99 30.42 -12.84
N LYS A 1084 -33.17 30.31 -13.47
CA LYS A 1084 -34.42 29.90 -12.80
C LYS A 1084 -34.31 28.47 -12.26
N ASN A 1085 -33.85 27.53 -13.08
CA ASN A 1085 -33.72 26.12 -12.69
C ASN A 1085 -32.60 25.92 -11.66
N ARG A 1086 -31.53 26.72 -11.75
CA ARG A 1086 -30.47 26.76 -10.74
C ARG A 1086 -31.00 27.22 -9.39
N ASN A 1087 -31.72 28.34 -9.35
CA ASN A 1087 -32.34 28.82 -8.11
C ASN A 1087 -33.32 27.80 -7.51
N TYR A 1088 -34.03 27.05 -8.36
CA TYR A 1088 -34.89 25.95 -7.91
C TYR A 1088 -34.09 24.84 -7.20
N ILE A 1089 -33.01 24.37 -7.83
CA ILE A 1089 -32.11 23.35 -7.25
C ILE A 1089 -31.50 23.86 -5.94
N GLU A 1090 -31.02 25.11 -5.91
CA GLU A 1090 -30.46 25.74 -4.70
C GLU A 1090 -31.50 25.83 -3.58
N SER A 1091 -32.76 26.15 -3.91
CA SER A 1091 -33.85 26.20 -2.91
C SER A 1091 -34.21 24.83 -2.34
N ARG A 1092 -34.03 23.75 -3.12
CA ARG A 1092 -34.22 22.38 -2.62
C ARG A 1092 -33.03 21.89 -1.82
N TYR A 1093 -31.83 22.37 -2.14
CA TYR A 1093 -30.62 22.05 -1.39
C TYR A 1093 -30.64 22.68 0.01
N ALA A 1094 -31.02 23.96 0.10
CA ALA A 1094 -31.06 24.69 1.36
C ALA A 1094 -31.98 24.01 2.40
N GLY A 1095 -31.42 23.63 3.56
CA GLY A 1095 -32.17 22.95 4.62
C GLY A 1095 -32.51 21.48 4.34
N SER A 1096 -31.97 20.90 3.28
CA SER A 1096 -32.07 19.46 3.02
C SER A 1096 -31.15 18.64 3.93
N ALA A 1097 -31.40 17.33 4.03
CA ALA A 1097 -30.51 16.40 4.71
C ALA A 1097 -29.09 16.43 4.11
N TYR A 1098 -28.96 16.57 2.78
CA TYR A 1098 -27.65 16.71 2.12
C TYR A 1098 -26.90 17.94 2.62
N HIS A 1099 -27.56 19.08 2.81
CA HIS A 1099 -26.91 20.29 3.28
C HIS A 1099 -26.31 20.06 4.68
N GLN A 1100 -27.09 19.51 5.61
CA GLN A 1100 -26.60 19.20 6.97
C GLN A 1100 -25.45 18.18 6.96
N GLU A 1101 -25.55 17.12 6.16
CA GLU A 1101 -24.53 16.07 6.10
C GLU A 1101 -23.22 16.59 5.50
N LEU A 1102 -23.30 17.40 4.43
CA LEU A 1102 -22.11 18.02 3.83
C LEU A 1102 -21.43 19.02 4.75
N GLU A 1103 -22.20 19.79 5.54
CA GLU A 1103 -21.65 20.68 6.58
C GLU A 1103 -20.97 19.87 7.70
N ASN A 1104 -21.60 18.79 8.16
CA ASN A 1104 -21.00 17.92 9.18
C ASN A 1104 -19.71 17.26 8.68
N ASN A 1105 -19.68 16.75 7.45
CA ASN A 1105 -18.48 16.15 6.87
C ASN A 1105 -17.33 17.17 6.78
N LEU A 1106 -17.64 18.43 6.43
CA LEU A 1106 -16.65 19.51 6.42
C LEU A 1106 -16.13 19.82 7.84
N MET A 1107 -17.02 19.93 8.82
CA MET A 1107 -16.63 20.21 10.21
C MET A 1107 -15.79 19.06 10.79
N ASN A 1108 -16.20 17.81 10.57
CA ASN A 1108 -15.43 16.63 10.97
C ASN A 1108 -14.04 16.62 10.33
N PHE A 1109 -13.92 16.98 9.05
CA PHE A 1109 -12.63 17.12 8.39
C PHE A 1109 -11.73 18.16 9.07
N LEU A 1110 -12.27 19.35 9.35
CA LEU A 1110 -11.50 20.43 9.99
C LEU A 1110 -11.12 20.09 11.43
N GLU A 1111 -11.98 19.42 12.19
CA GLU A 1111 -11.69 18.94 13.53
C GLU A 1111 -10.64 17.83 13.53
N PHE A 1112 -10.70 16.92 12.55
CA PHE A 1112 -9.75 15.82 12.44
C PHE A 1112 -8.34 16.32 12.12
N TYR A 1113 -8.22 17.25 11.18
CA TYR A 1113 -6.94 17.84 10.74
C TYR A 1113 -6.62 19.16 11.45
N GLU A 1114 -7.20 19.46 12.63
CA GLU A 1114 -7.06 20.76 13.31
C GLU A 1114 -5.60 21.17 13.55
N ASN A 1115 -4.73 20.20 13.87
CA ASN A 1115 -3.30 20.45 14.08
C ASN A 1115 -2.54 20.77 12.77
N GLU A 1116 -2.98 20.18 11.65
CA GLU A 1116 -2.40 20.41 10.32
C GLU A 1116 -2.98 21.68 9.66
N LEU A 1117 -4.18 22.07 10.07
CA LEU A 1117 -4.95 23.20 9.55
C LEU A 1117 -5.25 24.27 10.64
N PRO A 1118 -4.22 24.79 11.34
CA PRO A 1118 -4.40 25.67 12.52
C PRO A 1118 -4.99 27.04 12.17
N MET A 1119 -5.07 27.37 10.88
CA MET A 1119 -5.67 28.60 10.38
C MET A 1119 -7.20 28.55 10.33
N TYR A 1120 -7.82 27.37 10.48
CA TYR A 1120 -9.27 27.22 10.62
C TYR A 1120 -9.62 27.11 12.10
N CYS A 1121 -10.63 27.84 12.53
CA CYS A 1121 -11.08 27.86 13.91
C CYS A 1121 -12.41 27.12 14.01
N THR A 1122 -12.39 25.90 14.55
CA THR A 1122 -13.59 25.10 14.84
C THR A 1122 -14.26 25.59 16.12
N LEU A 1123 -15.56 25.33 16.32
CA LEU A 1123 -16.25 25.62 17.58
C LEU A 1123 -15.54 24.97 18.77
N ARG A 1124 -15.09 23.72 18.61
CA ARG A 1124 -14.28 23.01 19.59
C ARG A 1124 -13.00 23.78 19.95
N LYS A 1125 -12.28 24.31 18.96
CA LYS A 1125 -11.07 25.10 19.20
C LYS A 1125 -11.36 26.42 19.90
N GLN A 1126 -12.44 27.09 19.50
CA GLN A 1126 -12.90 28.30 20.17
C GLN A 1126 -13.17 27.98 21.64
N HIS A 1127 -13.96 26.95 21.95
CA HIS A 1127 -14.18 26.52 23.31
C HIS A 1127 -12.86 26.26 24.04
N GLN A 1128 -11.93 25.48 23.49
CA GLN A 1128 -10.62 25.22 24.09
C GLN A 1128 -9.83 26.51 24.36
N MET A 1129 -9.78 27.45 23.41
CA MET A 1129 -9.09 28.73 23.56
C MET A 1129 -9.70 29.61 24.66
N TYR A 1130 -11.01 29.47 24.90
CA TYR A 1130 -11.74 30.25 25.91
C TYR A 1130 -11.93 29.52 27.25
N MET A 1131 -11.57 28.23 27.38
CA MET A 1131 -11.74 27.43 28.61
C MET A 1131 -11.08 28.07 29.85
N ASP A 1132 -9.95 28.78 29.66
CA ASP A 1132 -9.22 29.45 30.74
C ASP A 1132 -9.71 30.88 31.02
N ILE A 1133 -10.72 31.36 30.30
CA ILE A 1133 -11.26 32.72 30.39
C ILE A 1133 -12.71 32.64 30.88
N GLU A 1134 -12.90 32.20 32.13
CA GLU A 1134 -14.22 32.11 32.80
C GLU A 1134 -14.99 33.45 32.82
N GLU A 1135 -14.33 34.59 32.57
CA GLU A 1135 -14.94 35.93 32.53
C GLU A 1135 -15.18 36.51 31.12
N SER A 1136 -14.94 35.75 30.04
CA SER A 1136 -15.13 36.28 28.68
C SER A 1136 -16.63 36.43 28.35
N PRO A 1137 -17.10 37.62 27.90
CA PRO A 1137 -18.50 37.79 27.48
C PRO A 1137 -18.89 36.95 26.26
N LEU A 1138 -17.93 36.33 25.56
CA LEU A 1138 -18.18 35.35 24.49
C LEU A 1138 -18.61 33.97 25.03
N TYR A 1139 -18.52 33.72 26.34
CA TYR A 1139 -18.81 32.43 26.96
C TYR A 1139 -20.31 32.19 27.23
N PHE A 1140 -21.13 33.25 27.19
CA PHE A 1140 -22.53 33.21 27.63
C PHE A 1140 -23.56 33.43 26.52
N ASP A 1141 -23.14 33.79 25.31
CA ASP A 1141 -24.01 33.97 24.15
C ASP A 1141 -23.55 33.07 22.99
N GLN A 1142 -23.86 31.77 23.05
CA GLN A 1142 -23.99 30.89 21.89
C GLN A 1142 -24.95 29.73 22.17
#